data_AF-A0AAV4IU78-F1
#
_entry.id   AF-A0AAV4IU78-F1
#
_cell.length_a   1.000
_cell.length_b   1.000
_cell.length_c   1.000
_cell.angle_alpha   90.00
_cell.angle_beta   90.00
_cell.angle_gamma   90.00
#
_symmetry.space_group_name_H-M   'P 1'
#
loop_
_entity.id
_entity.type
_entity.pdbx_description
1 polymer ?
#
loop_
_entity_poly.entity_id
_entity_poly.type
_entity_poly.pdbx_seq_one_letter_code
_entity_poly.pdbx_strand_id
1 'polypeptide(L)'
;MERQKSILGRKKGRGPAAAHGDFIALGKQSKPSESDVKRPGSPQAIRKKDSSGTVLSSASAAKKPRLGGSLFGSLGKPHGEGASASFSGAGLHLYDDIAITVDPAEFLHTLLNAEDDQNDEKIEALLCGAAKSLRSTRSKPDSVLYLSLMHLTKSKANLFSSDVVIEAFCSLLKRDIALSFKAKGNPLVSVLSCNLLMNAFAEEENWPDNFVKVFVEDSLGERVWVDRDDCRAFVDNIITAFGTKRSPKHLLMATAEAVRVETPGSSSPVPMMTDEDDNSKMSDGGDGDKSNSGSSPPFPRYPFQQNVIESYILDTTRDILNRRQSMDSSSRNLIRLMTSTCGYSEIRNMAAQRIDMWLQNPKLTRVSQDLLLAVCTNCDKHDQSDLEVIAHLTKMRMKTKPLINHFLNCMRELLSQHPENLRMILNHTVYNELSTSRNPNNMPLLTVVFSHSPDQAAKILAEIFQDLLVNKDDYLKALRILLREIVRCTRLDMNFSTFCLGLMQERTEAKFTEMEPSLKERYVMSLADLISMDILLSIAPSIREAAAGFMQGDPKNLELIHIFKRQVGVIQRDSVWWLHVVAPKMVELKPEAYLHCLKKVLFLEAAEHYYSKDNWPPESERGLMLKLASESPVMEDTLMRLLVIGLLPDLPLSAPDAVELVDQLVCRAATLSHDLGMVDVLQLEQLGFIETLLKLCVYKHPDSIQLPVGYTPPNLAITGLMWKAWLILLVITAYNPSVFGETAWQKFPGLQSLMEMVMTNVTMSPQSSWVPMLQVGGLGKVRVNCFTKAIATWHGRESNPRPPDLESDALTTPPRCP
;
A
#
# COMPACT_ATOMS: atom_id res chain seq x y z
N MET A 1 18.97 72.06 3.32
CA MET A 1 18.32 72.98 2.34
C MET A 1 17.47 72.08 1.45
N GLU A 2 16.17 72.31 1.22
CA GLU A 2 15.28 73.37 1.74
C GLU A 2 13.82 72.89 1.90
N ARG A 3 12.84 73.80 2.07
CA ARG A 3 11.42 73.54 2.42
C ARG A 3 10.62 72.97 1.23
N GLN A 4 9.56 72.14 1.33
CA GLN A 4 8.44 71.89 2.28
C GLN A 4 7.11 72.60 1.90
N LYS A 5 6.02 71.79 1.73
CA LYS A 5 4.55 72.12 1.69
C LYS A 5 3.98 72.85 0.44
N SER A 6 2.67 72.84 0.10
CA SER A 6 1.52 71.86 0.12
C SER A 6 0.16 72.62 0.02
N ILE A 7 -1.00 71.91 -0.08
CA ILE A 7 -2.41 72.39 0.19
C ILE A 7 -3.05 73.25 -0.94
N LEU A 8 -4.29 73.09 -1.44
CA LEU A 8 -5.44 72.11 -1.39
C LEU A 8 -6.32 72.38 -2.67
N GLY A 9 -7.42 71.71 -3.04
CA GLY A 9 -8.19 70.55 -2.52
C GLY A 9 -9.69 70.53 -2.98
N ARG A 10 -10.40 69.39 -2.83
CA ARG A 10 -11.83 69.06 -3.20
C ARG A 10 -12.11 68.87 -4.72
N LYS A 11 -13.02 67.98 -5.18
CA LYS A 11 -14.04 67.11 -4.51
C LYS A 11 -14.44 65.86 -5.38
N LYS A 12 -14.99 64.79 -4.74
CA LYS A 12 -15.56 63.51 -5.29
C LYS A 12 -14.53 62.48 -5.85
N GLY A 13 -14.71 61.15 -5.78
CA GLY A 13 -15.59 60.33 -4.90
C GLY A 13 -15.90 58.86 -5.32
N ARG A 14 -15.42 57.86 -4.54
CA ARG A 14 -15.78 56.40 -4.45
C ARG A 14 -15.64 55.44 -5.67
N GLY A 15 -15.28 54.17 -5.39
CA GLY A 15 -15.42 52.95 -6.24
C GLY A 15 -16.30 51.89 -5.53
N PRO A 16 -16.17 50.53 -5.69
CA PRO A 16 -15.17 49.74 -6.46
C PRO A 16 -15.72 48.45 -7.20
N ALA A 17 -14.80 47.62 -7.76
CA ALA A 17 -14.83 46.13 -7.91
C ALA A 17 -15.38 45.36 -9.17
N ALA A 18 -14.59 44.32 -9.58
CA ALA A 18 -14.90 42.95 -10.06
C ALA A 18 -15.56 42.54 -11.43
N ALA A 19 -14.75 41.86 -12.27
CA ALA A 19 -14.91 40.49 -12.86
C ALA A 19 -15.89 40.08 -14.02
N HIS A 20 -15.45 39.01 -14.73
CA HIS A 20 -16.14 38.02 -15.61
C HIS A 20 -16.53 38.29 -17.09
N GLY A 21 -16.22 37.28 -17.95
CA GLY A 21 -16.83 36.97 -19.26
C GLY A 21 -16.34 37.78 -20.48
N ASP A 22 -16.47 37.32 -21.75
CA ASP A 22 -16.65 35.95 -22.30
C ASP A 22 -16.33 35.97 -23.83
N PHE A 23 -16.33 34.80 -24.49
CA PHE A 23 -16.54 34.47 -25.93
C PHE A 23 -16.44 35.53 -27.06
N ILE A 24 -15.83 35.15 -28.21
CA ILE A 24 -16.41 35.24 -29.59
C ILE A 24 -15.46 34.62 -30.64
N ALA A 25 -16.00 34.16 -31.78
CA ALA A 25 -15.29 33.43 -32.84
C ALA A 25 -15.44 34.05 -34.25
N LEU A 26 -14.49 33.76 -35.14
CA LEU A 26 -14.56 33.91 -36.60
C LEU A 26 -13.78 32.77 -37.28
N GLY A 27 -14.09 32.44 -38.55
CA GLY A 27 -13.38 31.43 -39.33
C GLY A 27 -13.84 31.36 -40.79
N LYS A 28 -13.22 30.50 -41.63
CA LYS A 28 -13.71 30.25 -43.01
C LYS A 28 -13.21 28.94 -43.67
N GLN A 29 -14.18 28.17 -44.15
CA GLN A 29 -14.24 27.36 -45.39
C GLN A 29 -12.97 26.78 -46.04
N SER A 30 -13.02 25.47 -46.33
CA SER A 30 -13.23 25.00 -47.73
C SER A 30 -13.81 23.57 -47.74
N LYS A 31 -14.44 23.18 -48.87
CA LYS A 31 -15.12 21.88 -49.08
C LYS A 31 -15.32 21.63 -50.58
N PRO A 32 -15.77 20.42 -50.95
CA PRO A 32 -16.96 20.37 -51.79
C PRO A 32 -18.02 19.36 -51.30
N SER A 33 -18.17 18.23 -51.99
CA SER A 33 -19.44 17.55 -52.33
C SER A 33 -19.33 16.02 -52.11
N GLU A 34 -20.37 15.19 -52.08
CA GLU A 34 -21.86 15.33 -52.00
C GLU A 34 -22.46 13.98 -51.48
N SER A 35 -23.75 13.63 -51.51
CA SER A 35 -24.98 14.19 -52.10
C SER A 35 -26.18 14.13 -51.14
N ASP A 36 -27.29 14.79 -51.51
CA ASP A 36 -28.60 14.79 -50.83
C ASP A 36 -29.22 13.36 -50.69
N VAL A 37 -30.26 13.07 -49.87
CA VAL A 37 -31.59 13.72 -49.76
C VAL A 37 -32.15 13.76 -48.31
N LYS A 38 -33.10 14.70 -48.07
CA LYS A 38 -33.84 15.00 -46.82
C LYS A 38 -34.80 13.87 -46.32
N ARG A 39 -35.08 13.66 -45.01
CA ARG A 39 -35.75 14.49 -43.94
C ARG A 39 -37.27 14.66 -44.19
N PRO A 40 -38.18 14.80 -43.19
CA PRO A 40 -38.04 14.91 -41.72
C PRO A 40 -38.55 13.63 -40.98
N GLY A 41 -39.15 13.58 -39.77
CA GLY A 41 -39.62 14.62 -38.82
C GLY A 41 -40.14 14.09 -37.45
N SER A 42 -40.72 15.01 -36.65
CA SER A 42 -41.29 14.88 -35.27
C SER A 42 -42.13 16.18 -34.98
N PRO A 43 -42.80 16.49 -33.82
CA PRO A 43 -42.51 16.08 -32.42
C PRO A 43 -43.69 16.02 -31.38
N GLN A 44 -43.32 15.81 -30.08
CA GLN A 44 -44.00 16.27 -28.83
C GLN A 44 -45.43 15.77 -28.45
N ALA A 45 -45.93 15.86 -27.20
CA ALA A 45 -45.29 15.70 -25.87
C ALA A 45 -46.31 15.59 -24.70
N ILE A 46 -46.06 14.67 -23.75
CA ILE A 46 -46.19 14.82 -22.27
C ILE A 46 -47.57 15.14 -21.62
N ARG A 47 -48.08 14.15 -20.85
CA ARG A 47 -48.87 14.18 -19.58
C ARG A 47 -50.41 14.36 -19.54
N LYS A 48 -51.00 13.45 -18.72
CA LYS A 48 -52.02 13.59 -17.63
C LYS A 48 -53.49 13.15 -17.86
N LYS A 49 -53.77 11.97 -17.27
CA LYS A 49 -54.82 11.64 -16.26
C LYS A 49 -56.29 11.33 -16.69
N ASP A 50 -56.84 10.38 -15.92
CA ASP A 50 -58.26 10.13 -15.54
C ASP A 50 -59.33 9.65 -16.55
N SER A 51 -59.51 8.32 -16.52
CA SER A 51 -60.78 7.63 -16.20
C SER A 51 -61.96 7.50 -17.20
N SER A 52 -62.57 6.30 -17.15
CA SER A 52 -63.98 5.97 -17.48
C SER A 52 -64.43 6.00 -18.96
N GLY A 53 -65.06 4.92 -19.43
CA GLY A 53 -65.68 4.88 -20.77
C GLY A 53 -65.88 3.50 -21.41
N THR A 54 -66.76 2.67 -20.85
CA THR A 54 -67.42 1.52 -21.54
C THR A 54 -68.20 2.02 -22.78
N VAL A 55 -68.58 1.25 -23.82
CA VAL A 55 -69.07 -0.16 -23.89
C VAL A 55 -69.00 -0.73 -25.33
N LEU A 56 -69.00 -2.07 -25.47
CA LEU A 56 -69.45 -2.90 -26.63
C LEU A 56 -68.67 -2.77 -27.96
N SER A 57 -68.52 -3.80 -28.83
CA SER A 57 -68.61 -5.28 -28.76
C SER A 57 -67.95 -5.83 -30.06
N SER A 58 -67.76 -7.12 -30.38
CA SER A 58 -68.11 -8.45 -29.83
C SER A 58 -66.91 -9.42 -30.15
N ALA A 59 -66.91 -10.76 -30.34
CA ALA A 59 -67.94 -11.82 -30.47
C ALA A 59 -67.37 -13.23 -30.09
N SER A 60 -67.61 -14.24 -30.93
CA SER A 60 -67.17 -15.66 -30.90
C SER A 60 -65.66 -15.88 -30.74
N ALA A 61 -65.07 -16.75 -29.90
CA ALA A 61 -65.46 -17.98 -29.18
C ALA A 61 -65.16 -19.34 -29.86
N ALA A 62 -64.21 -20.11 -29.30
CA ALA A 62 -64.09 -21.59 -29.34
C ALA A 62 -63.03 -22.07 -28.31
N LYS A 63 -62.96 -23.37 -27.96
CA LYS A 63 -62.04 -23.94 -26.95
C LYS A 63 -61.35 -25.25 -27.41
N LYS A 64 -60.03 -25.37 -27.15
CA LYS A 64 -59.28 -26.64 -26.94
C LYS A 64 -59.21 -27.61 -28.17
N PRO A 65 -58.45 -28.74 -28.16
CA PRO A 65 -57.81 -29.47 -27.04
C PRO A 65 -56.28 -29.75 -27.18
N ARG A 66 -55.75 -30.61 -26.29
CA ARG A 66 -54.39 -31.20 -26.29
C ARG A 66 -54.43 -32.68 -26.71
N LEU A 67 -53.36 -33.18 -27.34
CA LEU A 67 -52.84 -34.57 -27.44
C LEU A 67 -51.60 -34.53 -28.38
N GLY A 68 -50.58 -35.40 -28.37
CA GLY A 68 -50.18 -36.47 -27.45
C GLY A 68 -49.20 -37.48 -28.10
N GLY A 69 -47.98 -37.69 -27.55
CA GLY A 69 -46.97 -38.67 -28.03
C GLY A 69 -46.17 -38.26 -29.30
N SER A 70 -45.14 -39.00 -29.78
CA SER A 70 -44.31 -40.05 -29.14
C SER A 70 -43.04 -40.40 -29.96
N LEU A 71 -41.88 -40.57 -29.30
CA LEU A 71 -40.68 -41.40 -29.63
C LEU A 71 -39.86 -41.24 -30.95
N PHE A 72 -38.60 -41.74 -30.85
CA PHE A 72 -37.52 -41.94 -31.86
C PHE A 72 -36.86 -40.69 -32.49
N GLY A 73 -35.56 -40.71 -32.85
CA GLY A 73 -34.58 -41.81 -32.81
C GLY A 73 -33.11 -41.33 -32.80
N SER A 74 -32.15 -42.27 -32.81
CA SER A 74 -30.70 -42.05 -32.62
C SER A 74 -29.88 -42.17 -33.91
N LEU A 75 -28.78 -41.40 -34.01
CA LEU A 75 -27.52 -41.62 -34.78
C LEU A 75 -26.76 -40.26 -34.87
N GLY A 76 -25.45 -40.14 -34.66
CA GLY A 76 -24.43 -41.08 -34.17
C GLY A 76 -23.06 -40.36 -34.02
N LYS A 77 -22.07 -40.99 -33.38
CA LYS A 77 -20.71 -40.44 -33.22
C LYS A 77 -19.67 -41.58 -33.11
N PRO A 78 -18.46 -41.48 -33.73
CA PRO A 78 -17.43 -42.52 -33.65
C PRO A 78 -16.69 -42.54 -32.29
N HIS A 79 -15.88 -43.58 -32.08
CA HIS A 79 -15.16 -43.88 -30.84
C HIS A 79 -14.12 -42.83 -30.41
N GLY A 80 -13.88 -42.81 -29.10
CA GLY A 80 -12.72 -42.25 -28.42
C GLY A 80 -12.81 -42.63 -26.94
N GLU A 81 -11.87 -43.45 -26.44
CA GLU A 81 -11.93 -43.97 -25.07
C GLU A 81 -11.47 -42.92 -24.05
N GLY A 82 -12.16 -42.87 -22.91
CA GLY A 82 -11.93 -41.88 -21.84
C GLY A 82 -13.15 -41.79 -20.94
N ALA A 83 -13.14 -42.52 -19.83
CA ALA A 83 -14.31 -42.69 -18.97
C ALA A 83 -14.56 -41.48 -18.05
N SER A 84 -15.25 -40.46 -18.55
CA SER A 84 -15.83 -39.37 -17.75
C SER A 84 -17.36 -39.33 -17.92
N ALA A 85 -18.07 -39.84 -16.92
CA ALA A 85 -19.53 -39.97 -16.97
C ALA A 85 -20.23 -38.60 -16.79
N SER A 86 -20.59 -37.96 -17.89
CA SER A 86 -21.35 -36.71 -17.88
C SER A 86 -22.78 -36.92 -17.38
N PHE A 87 -23.05 -36.58 -16.12
CA PHE A 87 -24.37 -36.79 -15.51
C PHE A 87 -25.40 -35.81 -16.06
N SER A 88 -26.43 -36.30 -16.76
CA SER A 88 -27.52 -35.47 -17.31
C SER A 88 -28.79 -36.27 -17.56
N GLY A 89 -29.67 -36.30 -16.56
CA GLY A 89 -31.08 -36.68 -16.70
C GLY A 89 -31.42 -38.15 -16.43
N ALA A 90 -32.37 -38.36 -15.51
CA ALA A 90 -33.16 -39.59 -15.36
C ALA A 90 -32.41 -40.92 -15.13
N GLY A 91 -31.46 -40.93 -14.19
CA GLY A 91 -31.16 -42.16 -13.44
C GLY A 91 -32.19 -42.39 -12.33
N LEU A 92 -32.52 -43.65 -12.02
CA LEU A 92 -33.18 -44.00 -10.75
C LEU A 92 -32.15 -43.85 -9.63
N HIS A 93 -32.60 -43.41 -8.44
CA HIS A 93 -31.74 -43.39 -7.27
C HIS A 93 -31.73 -44.77 -6.62
N LEU A 94 -30.57 -45.41 -6.53
CA LEU A 94 -30.42 -46.78 -6.02
C LEU A 94 -31.03 -46.94 -4.62
N TYR A 95 -30.88 -45.92 -3.76
CA TYR A 95 -31.49 -45.90 -2.43
C TYR A 95 -33.01 -46.02 -2.45
N ASP A 96 -33.70 -45.49 -3.46
CA ASP A 96 -35.17 -45.55 -3.53
C ASP A 96 -35.68 -46.91 -4.03
N ASP A 97 -34.85 -47.66 -4.76
CA ASP A 97 -35.18 -48.99 -5.25
C ASP A 97 -34.96 -50.07 -4.17
N ILE A 98 -33.91 -49.95 -3.34
CA ILE A 98 -33.67 -50.87 -2.21
C ILE A 98 -34.50 -50.55 -0.96
N ALA A 99 -35.09 -49.35 -0.86
CA ALA A 99 -35.73 -48.86 0.36
C ALA A 99 -36.92 -49.71 0.85
N ILE A 100 -36.74 -50.42 1.97
CA ILE A 100 -37.77 -51.15 2.71
C ILE A 100 -38.42 -50.22 3.73
N THR A 101 -39.66 -49.81 3.47
CA THR A 101 -40.46 -49.02 4.42
C THR A 101 -41.04 -49.92 5.52
N VAL A 102 -40.78 -49.58 6.78
CA VAL A 102 -41.33 -50.22 7.99
C VAL A 102 -42.07 -49.16 8.82
N ASP A 103 -43.00 -49.58 9.70
CA ASP A 103 -43.65 -48.66 10.63
C ASP A 103 -42.61 -48.00 11.57
N PRO A 104 -42.72 -46.69 11.88
CA PRO A 104 -41.80 -46.00 12.79
C PRO A 104 -41.61 -46.66 14.17
N ALA A 105 -42.61 -47.37 14.70
CA ALA A 105 -42.50 -48.08 15.97
C ALA A 105 -41.73 -49.41 15.87
N GLU A 106 -41.76 -50.07 14.71
CA GLU A 106 -41.08 -51.34 14.45
C GLU A 106 -39.67 -51.16 13.87
N PHE A 107 -39.37 -49.98 13.29
CA PHE A 107 -38.11 -49.68 12.60
C PHE A 107 -36.85 -50.03 13.42
N LEU A 108 -36.74 -49.53 14.66
CA LEU A 108 -35.54 -49.73 15.48
C LEU A 108 -35.30 -51.22 15.80
N HIS A 109 -36.34 -51.94 16.17
CA HIS A 109 -36.26 -53.38 16.46
C HIS A 109 -35.94 -54.20 15.20
N THR A 110 -36.53 -53.84 14.06
CA THR A 110 -36.30 -54.54 12.78
C THR A 110 -34.87 -54.34 12.26
N LEU A 111 -34.30 -53.15 12.48
CA LEU A 111 -32.91 -52.82 12.13
C LEU A 111 -31.91 -53.49 13.07
N LEU A 112 -32.13 -53.46 14.38
CA LEU A 112 -31.26 -54.16 15.33
C LEU A 112 -31.24 -55.67 15.09
N ASN A 113 -32.39 -56.29 14.80
CA ASN A 113 -32.44 -57.70 14.43
C ASN A 113 -31.69 -57.99 13.11
N ALA A 114 -31.73 -57.07 12.13
CA ALA A 114 -30.96 -57.20 10.88
C ALA A 114 -29.45 -57.12 11.10
N GLU A 115 -29.00 -56.43 12.15
CA GLU A 115 -27.60 -56.32 12.54
C GLU A 115 -27.12 -57.51 13.37
N ASP A 116 -27.96 -58.03 14.28
CA ASP A 116 -27.72 -59.31 14.96
C ASP A 116 -27.69 -60.48 13.95
N ASP A 117 -28.49 -60.40 12.87
CA ASP A 117 -28.46 -61.30 11.69
C ASP A 117 -27.19 -61.10 10.80
N GLN A 118 -26.39 -60.05 11.02
CA GLN A 118 -25.27 -59.59 10.14
C GLN A 118 -25.67 -59.40 8.67
N ASN A 119 -26.84 -58.78 8.43
CA ASN A 119 -27.42 -58.60 7.10
C ASN A 119 -27.33 -57.14 6.64
N ASP A 120 -26.16 -56.73 6.16
CA ASP A 120 -25.87 -55.35 5.75
C ASP A 120 -26.83 -54.83 4.67
N GLU A 121 -27.16 -55.63 3.64
CA GLU A 121 -28.14 -55.27 2.59
C GLU A 121 -29.50 -54.86 3.18
N LYS A 122 -29.97 -55.58 4.20
CA LYS A 122 -31.23 -55.30 4.92
C LYS A 122 -31.11 -54.05 5.79
N ILE A 123 -29.94 -53.78 6.39
CA ILE A 123 -29.70 -52.55 7.17
C ILE A 123 -29.73 -51.33 6.26
N GLU A 124 -29.00 -51.36 5.13
CA GLU A 124 -29.01 -50.29 4.11
C GLU A 124 -30.44 -50.04 3.61
N ALA A 125 -31.15 -51.10 3.21
CA ALA A 125 -32.53 -51.04 2.75
C ALA A 125 -33.48 -50.39 3.77
N LEU A 126 -33.34 -50.70 5.06
CA LEU A 126 -34.13 -50.11 6.14
C LEU A 126 -33.79 -48.63 6.36
N LEU A 127 -32.50 -48.25 6.34
CA LEU A 127 -32.05 -46.86 6.49
C LEU A 127 -32.48 -45.99 5.30
N CYS A 128 -32.42 -46.53 4.08
CA CYS A 128 -32.98 -45.88 2.89
C CYS A 128 -34.51 -45.75 2.97
N GLY A 129 -35.20 -46.75 3.52
CA GLY A 129 -36.63 -46.69 3.86
C GLY A 129 -36.98 -45.58 4.86
N ALA A 130 -36.17 -45.41 5.91
CA ALA A 130 -36.31 -44.33 6.88
C ALA A 130 -36.12 -42.94 6.24
N ALA A 131 -35.09 -42.78 5.38
CA ALA A 131 -34.88 -41.54 4.63
C ALA A 131 -36.06 -41.24 3.68
N LYS A 132 -36.52 -42.24 2.92
CA LYS A 132 -37.69 -42.15 2.02
C LYS A 132 -38.96 -41.75 2.77
N SER A 133 -39.17 -42.29 3.97
CA SER A 133 -40.25 -41.89 4.89
C SER A 133 -40.12 -40.43 5.32
N LEU A 134 -38.96 -40.00 5.86
CA LEU A 134 -38.69 -38.61 6.25
C LEU A 134 -38.89 -37.61 5.09
N ARG A 135 -38.51 -37.99 3.86
CA ARG A 135 -38.71 -37.18 2.65
C ARG A 135 -40.20 -37.00 2.32
N SER A 136 -41.02 -38.03 2.54
CA SER A 136 -42.48 -37.96 2.36
C SER A 136 -43.19 -37.16 3.47
N THR A 137 -42.72 -37.26 4.72
CA THR A 137 -43.31 -36.58 5.89
C THR A 137 -42.66 -35.23 6.20
N ARG A 138 -42.03 -34.57 5.23
CA ARG A 138 -41.07 -33.46 5.44
C ARG A 138 -41.61 -32.26 6.24
N SER A 139 -42.92 -32.04 6.24
CA SER A 139 -43.59 -30.98 7.00
C SER A 139 -43.87 -31.33 8.46
N LYS A 140 -43.89 -32.61 8.83
CA LYS A 140 -44.09 -33.14 10.19
C LYS A 140 -43.49 -34.56 10.27
N PRO A 141 -42.16 -34.69 10.42
CA PRO A 141 -41.51 -36.00 10.53
C PRO A 141 -41.99 -36.75 11.78
N ASP A 142 -42.07 -38.08 11.69
CA ASP A 142 -42.50 -38.89 12.82
C ASP A 142 -41.50 -38.87 13.99
N SER A 143 -42.03 -38.76 15.21
CA SER A 143 -41.24 -38.66 16.43
C SER A 143 -40.51 -39.94 16.82
N VAL A 144 -41.10 -41.11 16.60
CA VAL A 144 -40.44 -42.39 16.91
C VAL A 144 -39.31 -42.64 15.91
N LEU A 145 -39.53 -42.31 14.63
CA LEU A 145 -38.53 -42.44 13.58
C LEU A 145 -37.30 -41.55 13.83
N TYR A 146 -37.49 -40.24 14.07
CA TYR A 146 -36.32 -39.36 14.27
C TYR A 146 -35.60 -39.62 15.60
N LEU A 147 -36.31 -40.01 16.67
CA LEU A 147 -35.67 -40.42 17.93
C LEU A 147 -34.85 -41.71 17.74
N SER A 148 -35.36 -42.69 16.98
CA SER A 148 -34.64 -43.92 16.66
C SER A 148 -33.36 -43.64 15.87
N LEU A 149 -33.42 -42.77 14.86
CA LEU A 149 -32.24 -42.38 14.07
C LEU A 149 -31.20 -41.61 14.91
N MET A 150 -31.62 -40.71 15.81
CA MET A 150 -30.71 -40.02 16.73
C MET A 150 -30.12 -40.94 17.81
N HIS A 151 -30.78 -42.06 18.13
CA HIS A 151 -30.20 -43.10 18.98
C HIS A 151 -29.17 -43.93 18.21
N LEU A 152 -29.51 -44.37 16.99
CA LEU A 152 -28.63 -45.18 16.15
C LEU A 152 -27.34 -44.44 15.78
N THR A 153 -27.39 -43.19 15.36
CA THR A 153 -26.16 -42.43 15.05
C THR A 153 -25.24 -42.24 16.26
N LYS A 154 -25.75 -42.33 17.50
CA LYS A 154 -24.95 -42.23 18.74
C LYS A 154 -24.42 -43.56 19.29
N SER A 155 -25.06 -44.68 18.95
CA SER A 155 -24.69 -46.00 19.44
C SER A 155 -23.98 -46.85 18.38
N LYS A 156 -24.29 -46.62 17.10
CA LYS A 156 -23.94 -47.46 15.94
C LYS A 156 -23.72 -46.60 14.69
N ALA A 157 -22.81 -45.63 14.80
CA ALA A 157 -22.53 -44.63 13.76
C ALA A 157 -22.12 -45.25 12.40
N ASN A 158 -21.38 -46.36 12.44
CA ASN A 158 -20.89 -47.13 11.29
C ASN A 158 -21.99 -47.59 10.31
N LEU A 159 -23.23 -47.76 10.76
CA LEU A 159 -24.35 -48.17 9.91
C LEU A 159 -24.72 -47.09 8.86
N PHE A 160 -24.24 -45.85 9.03
CA PHE A 160 -24.47 -44.73 8.12
C PHE A 160 -23.32 -44.50 7.12
N SER A 161 -22.28 -45.33 7.16
CA SER A 161 -21.05 -45.15 6.35
C SER A 161 -21.12 -45.71 4.92
N SER A 162 -22.19 -46.40 4.54
CA SER A 162 -22.40 -46.91 3.17
C SER A 162 -22.77 -45.77 2.19
N ASP A 163 -22.20 -45.79 0.99
CA ASP A 163 -22.47 -44.81 -0.08
C ASP A 163 -23.97 -44.64 -0.38
N VAL A 164 -24.75 -45.73 -0.36
CA VAL A 164 -26.18 -45.72 -0.66
C VAL A 164 -26.97 -45.03 0.46
N VAL A 165 -26.57 -45.25 1.71
CA VAL A 165 -27.15 -44.58 2.90
C VAL A 165 -26.75 -43.11 2.94
N ILE A 166 -25.49 -42.79 2.62
CA ILE A 166 -24.98 -41.42 2.47
C ILE A 166 -25.81 -40.67 1.42
N GLU A 167 -26.01 -41.23 0.22
CA GLU A 167 -26.82 -40.60 -0.82
C GLU A 167 -28.29 -40.41 -0.37
N ALA A 168 -28.87 -41.42 0.30
CA ALA A 168 -30.23 -41.36 0.82
C ALA A 168 -30.44 -40.21 1.82
N PHE A 169 -29.54 -40.04 2.81
CA PHE A 169 -29.61 -38.93 3.77
C PHE A 169 -29.20 -37.59 3.14
N CYS A 170 -28.26 -37.56 2.19
CA CYS A 170 -27.99 -36.37 1.39
C CYS A 170 -29.21 -35.91 0.58
N SER A 171 -30.07 -36.82 0.10
CA SER A 171 -31.33 -36.47 -0.60
C SER A 171 -32.26 -35.59 0.25
N LEU A 172 -32.18 -35.70 1.59
CA LEU A 172 -32.96 -34.90 2.54
C LEU A 172 -32.44 -33.47 2.71
N LEU A 173 -31.22 -33.18 2.22
CA LEU A 173 -30.62 -31.85 2.17
C LEU A 173 -30.83 -31.16 0.81
N LYS A 174 -31.23 -31.91 -0.23
CA LYS A 174 -31.54 -31.38 -1.56
C LYS A 174 -32.93 -30.74 -1.64
N ARG A 175 -33.09 -29.81 -2.57
CA ARG A 175 -34.37 -29.14 -2.88
C ARG A 175 -35.38 -30.14 -3.44
N ASP A 176 -36.58 -30.18 -2.88
CA ASP A 176 -37.72 -30.85 -3.51
C ASP A 176 -38.25 -30.03 -4.70
N ILE A 177 -38.30 -30.65 -5.88
CA ILE A 177 -38.78 -30.03 -7.13
C ILE A 177 -40.32 -30.05 -7.20
N ALA A 178 -41.00 -30.94 -6.46
CA ALA A 178 -42.45 -31.02 -6.42
C ALA A 178 -43.10 -29.94 -5.55
N LEU A 179 -42.35 -29.29 -4.65
CA LEU A 179 -42.87 -28.27 -3.74
C LEU A 179 -42.77 -26.86 -4.33
N SER A 180 -43.90 -26.15 -4.27
CA SER A 180 -44.10 -24.83 -4.89
C SER A 180 -43.28 -23.71 -4.24
N PHE A 181 -42.72 -22.81 -5.07
CA PHE A 181 -41.94 -21.60 -4.75
C PHE A 181 -42.56 -20.60 -3.74
N LYS A 182 -43.73 -20.87 -3.16
CA LYS A 182 -44.46 -19.93 -2.27
C LYS A 182 -44.45 -20.29 -0.79
N ALA A 183 -43.89 -21.42 -0.39
CA ALA A 183 -43.67 -21.75 1.01
C ALA A 183 -42.17 -21.83 1.31
N LYS A 184 -41.68 -21.13 2.33
CA LYS A 184 -40.41 -21.48 2.96
C LYS A 184 -40.56 -22.92 3.48
N GLY A 185 -39.82 -23.86 2.91
CA GLY A 185 -39.93 -25.28 3.28
C GLY A 185 -39.66 -25.49 4.77
N ASN A 186 -40.34 -26.44 5.41
CA ASN A 186 -40.08 -26.76 6.81
C ASN A 186 -38.64 -27.29 6.95
N PRO A 187 -37.74 -26.61 7.69
CA PRO A 187 -36.34 -27.00 7.78
C PRO A 187 -36.10 -28.21 8.70
N LEU A 188 -37.10 -28.69 9.45
CA LEU A 188 -36.91 -29.74 10.48
C LEU A 188 -36.20 -30.99 9.94
N VAL A 189 -36.57 -31.50 8.76
CA VAL A 189 -35.91 -32.68 8.18
C VAL A 189 -34.50 -32.37 7.69
N SER A 190 -34.23 -31.15 7.21
CA SER A 190 -32.86 -30.73 6.85
C SER A 190 -31.98 -30.58 8.09
N VAL A 191 -32.48 -29.93 9.15
CA VAL A 191 -31.79 -29.78 10.45
C VAL A 191 -31.49 -31.15 11.08
N LEU A 192 -32.49 -32.05 11.09
CA LEU A 192 -32.30 -33.43 11.52
C LEU A 192 -31.19 -34.11 10.71
N SER A 193 -31.24 -34.03 9.39
CA SER A 193 -30.27 -34.70 8.51
C SER A 193 -28.85 -34.17 8.69
N CYS A 194 -28.67 -32.85 8.81
CA CYS A 194 -27.36 -32.25 9.15
C CYS A 194 -26.81 -32.78 10.47
N ASN A 195 -27.66 -32.92 11.50
CA ASN A 195 -27.23 -33.38 12.83
C ASN A 195 -26.99 -34.89 12.87
N LEU A 196 -27.78 -35.70 12.14
CA LEU A 196 -27.54 -37.13 11.98
C LEU A 196 -26.20 -37.38 11.26
N LEU A 197 -25.92 -36.68 10.16
CA LEU A 197 -24.66 -36.82 9.41
C LEU A 197 -23.46 -36.30 10.21
N MET A 198 -23.57 -35.14 10.87
CA MET A 198 -22.53 -34.63 11.78
C MET A 198 -22.20 -35.63 12.90
N ASN A 199 -23.21 -36.29 13.47
CA ASN A 199 -23.02 -37.23 14.58
C ASN A 199 -22.50 -38.60 14.09
N ALA A 200 -22.95 -39.09 12.94
CA ALA A 200 -22.47 -40.34 12.35
C ALA A 200 -21.00 -40.25 11.90
N PHE A 201 -20.59 -39.12 11.33
CA PHE A 201 -19.22 -38.89 10.86
C PHE A 201 -18.38 -38.06 11.85
N ALA A 202 -18.74 -38.03 13.14
CA ALA A 202 -18.07 -37.22 14.15
C ALA A 202 -16.59 -37.61 14.31
N GLU A 203 -16.29 -38.90 14.37
CA GLU A 203 -14.94 -39.47 14.54
C GLU A 203 -14.20 -39.69 13.20
N GLU A 204 -14.88 -39.56 12.06
CA GLU A 204 -14.34 -39.87 10.73
C GLU A 204 -13.46 -38.75 10.16
N GLU A 205 -12.17 -39.00 9.92
CA GLU A 205 -11.22 -37.99 9.40
C GLU A 205 -11.50 -37.58 7.94
N ASN A 206 -12.09 -38.47 7.13
CA ASN A 206 -12.38 -38.22 5.71
C ASN A 206 -13.88 -38.36 5.41
N TRP A 207 -14.57 -37.23 5.27
CA TRP A 207 -15.99 -37.14 4.91
C TRP A 207 -16.20 -37.29 3.39
N PRO A 208 -17.37 -37.81 2.95
CA PRO A 208 -17.70 -37.92 1.53
C PRO A 208 -17.93 -36.56 0.86
N ASP A 209 -17.44 -36.38 -0.36
CA ASP A 209 -17.66 -35.17 -1.17
C ASP A 209 -19.15 -34.83 -1.42
N ASN A 210 -20.04 -35.82 -1.28
CA ASN A 210 -21.50 -35.64 -1.30
C ASN A 210 -21.99 -34.56 -0.32
N PHE A 211 -21.34 -34.39 0.83
CA PHE A 211 -21.65 -33.33 1.79
C PHE A 211 -21.33 -31.93 1.23
N VAL A 212 -20.24 -31.80 0.47
CA VAL A 212 -19.91 -30.56 -0.26
C VAL A 212 -20.89 -30.31 -1.39
N LYS A 213 -21.29 -31.34 -2.15
CA LYS A 213 -22.28 -31.22 -3.24
C LYS A 213 -23.60 -30.65 -2.74
N VAL A 214 -24.17 -31.19 -1.64
CA VAL A 214 -25.42 -30.66 -1.08
C VAL A 214 -25.27 -29.27 -0.46
N PHE A 215 -24.11 -28.95 0.14
CA PHE A 215 -23.81 -27.60 0.63
C PHE A 215 -23.78 -26.58 -0.51
N VAL A 216 -23.19 -26.92 -1.66
CA VAL A 216 -23.16 -26.06 -2.86
C VAL A 216 -24.58 -25.90 -3.44
N GLU A 217 -25.36 -26.98 -3.52
CA GLU A 217 -26.77 -26.93 -3.97
C GLU A 217 -27.63 -25.98 -3.12
N ASP A 218 -27.62 -26.08 -1.79
CA ASP A 218 -28.42 -25.19 -0.92
C ASP A 218 -27.83 -23.77 -0.83
N SER A 219 -26.50 -23.63 -0.87
CA SER A 219 -25.80 -22.33 -0.92
C SER A 219 -26.18 -21.48 -2.12
N LEU A 220 -26.51 -22.11 -3.25
CA LEU A 220 -26.98 -21.46 -4.47
C LEU A 220 -28.51 -21.34 -4.50
N GLY A 221 -29.21 -22.33 -3.95
CA GLY A 221 -30.67 -22.48 -3.93
C GLY A 221 -31.41 -21.52 -2.98
N GLU A 222 -32.14 -22.05 -2.01
CA GLU A 222 -32.97 -21.25 -1.08
C GLU A 222 -32.33 -21.04 0.29
N ARG A 223 -31.13 -21.61 0.55
CA ARG A 223 -30.41 -21.54 1.83
C ARG A 223 -31.26 -22.00 3.01
N VAL A 224 -31.92 -23.15 2.83
CA VAL A 224 -32.84 -23.77 3.80
C VAL A 224 -32.10 -24.19 5.07
N TRP A 225 -30.84 -24.61 4.96
CA TRP A 225 -30.07 -25.16 6.07
C TRP A 225 -28.65 -24.60 6.23
N VAL A 226 -27.98 -24.15 5.16
CA VAL A 226 -26.59 -23.65 5.27
C VAL A 226 -26.44 -22.35 6.08
N ASP A 227 -27.50 -21.55 6.16
CA ASP A 227 -27.56 -20.28 6.93
C ASP A 227 -28.10 -20.49 8.37
N ARG A 228 -28.35 -21.73 8.82
CA ARG A 228 -28.97 -22.03 10.15
C ARG A 228 -27.94 -22.38 11.23
N ASP A 229 -28.09 -21.78 12.41
CA ASP A 229 -27.30 -22.13 13.61
C ASP A 229 -27.47 -23.60 14.03
N ASP A 230 -28.67 -24.19 13.91
CA ASP A 230 -28.91 -25.61 14.23
C ASP A 230 -28.11 -26.59 13.35
N CYS A 231 -27.67 -26.14 12.17
CA CYS A 231 -26.87 -26.92 11.21
C CYS A 231 -25.37 -26.62 11.33
N ARG A 232 -25.00 -25.67 12.19
CA ARG A 232 -23.70 -24.99 12.10
C ARG A 232 -22.51 -25.90 12.32
N ALA A 233 -22.60 -26.91 13.20
CA ALA A 233 -21.50 -27.87 13.38
C ALA A 233 -21.16 -28.62 12.07
N PHE A 234 -22.19 -29.05 11.32
CA PHE A 234 -22.04 -29.70 10.02
C PHE A 234 -21.45 -28.75 8.99
N VAL A 235 -21.98 -27.52 8.91
CA VAL A 235 -21.50 -26.47 7.99
C VAL A 235 -20.05 -26.06 8.29
N ASP A 236 -19.71 -25.81 9.56
CA ASP A 236 -18.36 -25.40 10.00
C ASP A 236 -17.31 -26.49 9.72
N ASN A 237 -17.70 -27.78 9.69
CA ASN A 237 -16.84 -28.88 9.21
C ASN A 237 -16.78 -28.99 7.68
N ILE A 238 -17.89 -28.82 6.94
CA ILE A 238 -17.90 -28.84 5.47
C ILE A 238 -16.98 -27.76 4.90
N ILE A 239 -17.05 -26.52 5.40
CA ILE A 239 -16.27 -25.41 4.84
C ILE A 239 -14.75 -25.52 5.10
N THR A 240 -14.30 -26.49 5.91
CA THR A 240 -12.86 -26.82 6.01
C THR A 240 -12.28 -27.29 4.68
N ALA A 241 -13.12 -27.89 3.81
CA ALA A 241 -12.77 -28.31 2.46
C ALA A 241 -12.28 -27.16 1.54
N PHE A 242 -12.45 -25.89 1.94
CA PHE A 242 -12.17 -24.76 1.06
C PHE A 242 -10.89 -23.99 1.43
N GLY A 243 -10.28 -24.28 2.58
CA GLY A 243 -9.08 -23.58 3.07
C GLY A 243 -9.27 -22.08 3.38
N THR A 244 -10.47 -21.53 3.27
CA THR A 244 -10.74 -20.09 3.35
C THR A 244 -10.55 -19.55 4.77
N LYS A 245 -9.60 -18.63 4.95
CA LYS A 245 -9.40 -17.86 6.19
C LYS A 245 -10.65 -17.02 6.49
N ARG A 246 -11.13 -17.08 7.74
CA ARG A 246 -12.26 -16.25 8.22
C ARG A 246 -11.79 -14.83 8.51
N SER A 247 -12.36 -13.84 7.82
CA SER A 247 -11.97 -12.43 7.98
C SER A 247 -12.31 -11.85 9.37
N PRO A 248 -11.54 -10.88 9.90
CA PRO A 248 -11.77 -10.32 11.23
C PRO A 248 -13.13 -9.61 11.39
N LYS A 249 -13.98 -10.09 12.31
CA LYS A 249 -15.36 -9.61 12.52
C LYS A 249 -15.48 -8.08 12.65
N HIS A 250 -14.55 -7.44 13.35
CA HIS A 250 -14.57 -5.99 13.61
C HIS A 250 -14.61 -5.15 12.31
N LEU A 251 -13.95 -5.59 11.25
CA LEU A 251 -13.92 -4.90 9.96
C LEU A 251 -15.30 -4.95 9.24
N LEU A 252 -16.04 -6.05 9.44
CA LEU A 252 -17.39 -6.25 8.89
C LEU A 252 -18.43 -5.39 9.62
N MET A 253 -18.30 -5.23 10.95
CA MET A 253 -19.20 -4.43 11.79
C MET A 253 -19.00 -2.93 11.58
N ALA A 254 -17.76 -2.42 11.62
CA ALA A 254 -17.46 -1.00 11.39
C ALA A 254 -17.92 -0.50 10.00
N THR A 255 -18.00 -1.41 9.01
CA THR A 255 -18.57 -1.12 7.69
C THR A 255 -20.10 -1.09 7.70
N ALA A 256 -20.77 -1.88 8.55
CA ALA A 256 -22.22 -1.98 8.60
C ALA A 256 -22.88 -0.72 9.18
N GLU A 257 -22.28 -0.14 10.22
CA GLU A 257 -22.77 1.08 10.86
C GLU A 257 -22.63 2.30 9.93
N ALA A 258 -21.48 2.42 9.25
CA ALA A 258 -21.18 3.53 8.32
C ALA A 258 -22.07 3.59 7.05
N VAL A 259 -22.94 2.60 6.84
CA VAL A 259 -23.92 2.55 5.73
C VAL A 259 -25.34 2.93 6.20
N ARG A 260 -25.60 3.02 7.52
CA ARG A 260 -26.87 3.51 8.07
C ARG A 260 -26.95 5.03 7.94
N VAL A 261 -27.38 5.51 6.78
CA VAL A 261 -27.68 6.93 6.55
C VAL A 261 -28.95 7.31 7.31
N GLU A 262 -28.79 7.98 8.45
CA GLU A 262 -29.92 8.59 9.15
C GLU A 262 -30.63 9.62 8.26
N THR A 263 -31.95 9.55 8.21
CA THR A 263 -32.80 10.54 7.52
C THR A 263 -33.48 11.39 8.59
N PRO A 264 -33.05 12.63 8.85
CA PRO A 264 -33.54 13.41 9.98
C PRO A 264 -34.91 14.05 9.69
N GLY A 265 -35.88 13.78 10.58
CA GLY A 265 -37.05 14.65 10.80
C GLY A 265 -38.40 14.14 10.27
N SER A 266 -39.11 13.38 11.11
CA SER A 266 -40.58 13.45 11.20
C SER A 266 -41.06 12.85 12.52
N SER A 267 -41.40 13.70 13.50
CA SER A 267 -41.90 13.29 14.81
C SER A 267 -43.42 13.50 14.90
N SER A 268 -44.20 12.45 14.64
CA SER A 268 -45.64 12.43 14.97
C SER A 268 -46.16 10.98 15.09
N PRO A 269 -46.87 10.61 16.16
CA PRO A 269 -47.44 9.28 16.31
C PRO A 269 -48.77 9.14 15.56
N VAL A 270 -48.89 8.10 14.73
CA VAL A 270 -50.17 7.64 14.15
C VAL A 270 -50.30 6.16 14.48
N PRO A 271 -51.40 5.70 15.10
CA PRO A 271 -51.57 4.30 15.45
C PRO A 271 -51.84 3.47 14.19
N MET A 272 -50.89 2.62 13.81
CA MET A 272 -51.13 1.56 12.82
C MET A 272 -51.73 0.32 13.50
N MET A 273 -52.57 -0.39 12.73
CA MET A 273 -53.10 -1.70 13.10
C MET A 273 -51.99 -2.76 13.11
N THR A 274 -52.33 -3.93 13.65
CA THR A 274 -51.48 -5.13 13.69
C THR A 274 -51.12 -5.65 12.30
N ASP A 275 -49.87 -5.39 11.88
CA ASP A 275 -49.13 -6.21 10.92
C ASP A 275 -47.85 -6.68 11.62
N GLU A 276 -47.91 -7.83 12.28
CA GLU A 276 -46.71 -8.60 12.66
C GLU A 276 -46.21 -9.38 11.43
N ASP A 277 -44.94 -9.82 11.43
CA ASP A 277 -44.27 -10.60 10.37
C ASP A 277 -43.79 -9.89 9.06
N ASP A 278 -42.98 -8.83 9.20
CA ASP A 278 -41.65 -8.85 8.52
C ASP A 278 -40.57 -8.12 9.33
N ASN A 279 -40.00 -8.84 10.30
CA ASN A 279 -38.69 -8.50 10.86
C ASN A 279 -37.73 -9.68 10.69
N SER A 280 -37.49 -10.03 9.43
CA SER A 280 -36.43 -10.95 9.04
C SER A 280 -35.04 -10.33 9.33
N LYS A 281 -34.64 -10.35 10.61
CA LYS A 281 -33.25 -10.10 11.03
C LYS A 281 -32.32 -10.89 10.11
N MET A 282 -31.48 -10.18 9.35
CA MET A 282 -30.24 -10.75 8.84
C MET A 282 -29.52 -11.39 10.03
N SER A 283 -29.15 -12.67 9.92
CA SER A 283 -28.34 -13.31 10.95
C SER A 283 -27.03 -12.53 11.06
N ASP A 284 -26.80 -11.93 12.23
CA ASP A 284 -25.58 -11.18 12.50
C ASP A 284 -24.39 -12.15 12.61
N GLY A 285 -23.17 -11.66 12.39
CA GLY A 285 -21.93 -12.45 12.27
C GLY A 285 -21.44 -13.10 13.58
N GLY A 286 -22.34 -13.68 14.36
CA GLY A 286 -22.13 -14.29 15.67
C GLY A 286 -22.06 -13.27 16.79
N ASP A 287 -23.18 -13.14 17.52
CA ASP A 287 -23.24 -12.52 18.85
C ASP A 287 -22.48 -13.37 19.91
N GLY A 288 -22.24 -12.80 21.09
CA GLY A 288 -21.37 -13.36 22.12
C GLY A 288 -22.05 -14.26 23.15
N ASP A 289 -21.53 -15.49 23.27
CA ASP A 289 -21.37 -16.24 24.53
C ASP A 289 -22.52 -16.18 25.56
N LYS A 290 -23.70 -16.71 25.20
CA LYS A 290 -24.76 -17.10 26.15
C LYS A 290 -25.41 -18.45 25.85
N SER A 291 -24.60 -19.45 25.47
CA SER A 291 -24.88 -20.89 25.65
C SER A 291 -23.74 -21.73 25.07
N ASN A 292 -22.64 -21.90 25.80
CA ASN A 292 -21.60 -22.87 25.42
C ASN A 292 -22.09 -24.31 25.68
N SER A 293 -22.89 -24.85 24.76
CA SER A 293 -23.45 -26.21 24.84
C SER A 293 -22.69 -27.19 23.92
N GLY A 294 -21.42 -27.42 24.21
CA GLY A 294 -20.71 -28.65 23.84
C GLY A 294 -20.35 -28.85 22.35
N SER A 295 -20.31 -27.80 21.53
CA SER A 295 -19.82 -27.92 20.15
C SER A 295 -18.30 -28.06 20.10
N SER A 296 -17.82 -29.20 19.60
CA SER A 296 -16.41 -29.40 19.26
C SER A 296 -15.96 -28.38 18.21
N PRO A 297 -14.70 -27.89 18.24
CA PRO A 297 -14.14 -27.14 17.12
C PRO A 297 -14.19 -27.98 15.83
N PRO A 298 -14.36 -27.34 14.65
CA PRO A 298 -14.36 -28.05 13.37
C PRO A 298 -12.97 -28.59 13.04
N PHE A 299 -12.92 -29.79 12.46
CA PHE A 299 -11.69 -30.49 12.08
C PHE A 299 -11.59 -30.54 10.54
N PRO A 300 -10.39 -30.56 9.92
CA PRO A 300 -10.27 -30.71 8.46
C PRO A 300 -10.76 -32.09 7.99
N ARG A 301 -11.90 -32.14 7.28
CA ARG A 301 -12.58 -33.41 6.94
C ARG A 301 -12.31 -33.98 5.54
N TYR A 302 -11.43 -33.40 4.72
CA TYR A 302 -11.29 -33.77 3.30
C TYR A 302 -9.84 -33.97 2.81
N PRO A 303 -8.95 -34.64 3.58
CA PRO A 303 -7.52 -34.72 3.27
C PRO A 303 -7.19 -35.34 1.90
N PHE A 304 -8.04 -36.26 1.40
CA PHE A 304 -7.76 -37.00 0.16
C PHE A 304 -8.54 -36.52 -1.07
N GLN A 305 -9.57 -35.67 -0.89
CA GLN A 305 -10.54 -35.32 -1.93
C GLN A 305 -10.43 -33.86 -2.43
N GLN A 306 -9.48 -33.09 -1.88
CA GLN A 306 -9.32 -31.65 -2.11
C GLN A 306 -9.38 -31.24 -3.59
N ASN A 307 -8.64 -31.92 -4.48
CA ASN A 307 -8.58 -31.59 -5.91
C ASN A 307 -9.92 -31.82 -6.64
N VAL A 308 -10.69 -32.83 -6.23
CA VAL A 308 -12.01 -33.15 -6.81
C VAL A 308 -13.03 -32.11 -6.38
N ILE A 309 -12.98 -31.73 -5.11
CA ILE A 309 -13.81 -30.67 -4.52
C ILE A 309 -13.51 -29.31 -5.15
N GLU A 310 -12.23 -28.98 -5.35
CA GLU A 310 -11.81 -27.76 -6.05
C GLU A 310 -12.35 -27.71 -7.47
N SER A 311 -12.15 -28.75 -8.29
CA SER A 311 -12.69 -28.79 -9.67
C SER A 311 -14.21 -28.62 -9.68
N TYR A 312 -14.94 -29.35 -8.85
CA TYR A 312 -16.40 -29.26 -8.76
C TYR A 312 -16.90 -27.84 -8.43
N ILE A 313 -16.23 -27.15 -7.50
CA ILE A 313 -16.56 -25.77 -7.10
C ILE A 313 -16.21 -24.77 -8.20
N LEU A 314 -15.05 -24.92 -8.84
CA LEU A 314 -14.61 -24.09 -9.95
C LEU A 314 -15.55 -24.23 -11.15
N ASP A 315 -15.84 -25.45 -11.58
CA ASP A 315 -16.74 -25.74 -12.70
C ASP A 315 -18.14 -25.20 -12.42
N THR A 316 -18.72 -25.48 -11.24
CA THR A 316 -20.04 -24.96 -10.85
C THR A 316 -20.08 -23.42 -10.85
N THR A 317 -19.04 -22.77 -10.32
CA THR A 317 -18.94 -21.30 -10.27
C THR A 317 -18.79 -20.70 -11.67
N ARG A 318 -17.95 -21.32 -12.51
CA ARG A 318 -17.69 -20.91 -13.90
C ARG A 318 -18.95 -21.02 -14.75
N ASP A 319 -19.72 -22.10 -14.57
CA ASP A 319 -20.97 -22.33 -15.28
C ASP A 319 -22.03 -21.26 -14.94
N ILE A 320 -22.18 -20.92 -13.66
CA ILE A 320 -23.15 -19.89 -13.22
C ILE A 320 -22.72 -18.49 -13.67
N LEU A 321 -21.43 -18.16 -13.64
CA LEU A 321 -20.91 -16.86 -14.11
C LEU A 321 -20.95 -16.68 -15.63
N ASN A 322 -21.08 -17.77 -16.40
CA ASN A 322 -21.25 -17.76 -17.85
C ASN A 322 -22.71 -17.78 -18.31
N ARG A 323 -23.64 -18.28 -17.48
CA ARG A 323 -25.09 -18.23 -17.73
C ARG A 323 -25.59 -16.78 -17.69
N ARG A 324 -26.11 -16.27 -18.81
CA ARG A 324 -26.71 -14.92 -18.92
C ARG A 324 -28.06 -14.82 -18.20
N GLN A 325 -28.04 -14.79 -16.87
CA GLN A 325 -29.21 -14.57 -16.02
C GLN A 325 -29.40 -13.08 -15.66
N SER A 326 -30.58 -12.74 -15.13
CA SER A 326 -30.82 -11.43 -14.52
C SER A 326 -30.15 -11.31 -13.15
N MET A 327 -29.79 -10.08 -12.76
CA MET A 327 -29.01 -9.77 -11.55
C MET A 327 -29.87 -9.79 -10.27
N ASP A 328 -30.42 -10.96 -9.94
CA ASP A 328 -31.37 -11.18 -8.84
C ASP A 328 -30.78 -12.05 -7.71
N SER A 329 -31.62 -12.82 -7.00
CA SER A 329 -31.22 -13.59 -5.80
C SER A 329 -30.09 -14.60 -6.05
N SER A 330 -30.05 -15.23 -7.23
CA SER A 330 -28.98 -16.15 -7.62
C SER A 330 -27.59 -15.50 -7.56
N SER A 331 -27.47 -14.23 -7.93
CA SER A 331 -26.21 -13.47 -7.84
C SER A 331 -25.77 -13.27 -6.39
N ARG A 332 -26.70 -13.02 -5.46
CA ARG A 332 -26.38 -12.87 -4.02
C ARG A 332 -25.90 -14.18 -3.40
N ASN A 333 -26.54 -15.28 -3.77
CA ASN A 333 -26.23 -16.61 -3.26
C ASN A 333 -24.88 -17.11 -3.79
N LEU A 334 -24.59 -16.86 -5.08
CA LEU A 334 -23.28 -17.10 -5.68
C LEU A 334 -22.18 -16.30 -4.97
N ILE A 335 -22.38 -15.00 -4.75
CA ILE A 335 -21.38 -14.16 -4.05
C ILE A 335 -21.06 -14.73 -2.67
N ARG A 336 -22.07 -15.16 -1.89
CA ARG A 336 -21.87 -15.82 -0.58
C ARG A 336 -21.12 -17.16 -0.67
N LEU A 337 -21.37 -17.96 -1.71
CA LEU A 337 -20.60 -19.19 -1.96
C LEU A 337 -19.13 -18.86 -2.30
N MET A 338 -18.90 -17.88 -3.17
CA MET A 338 -17.55 -17.39 -3.50
C MET A 338 -16.82 -16.87 -2.26
N THR A 339 -17.50 -16.10 -1.38
CA THR A 339 -16.94 -15.65 -0.09
C THR A 339 -16.46 -16.82 0.77
N SER A 340 -17.20 -17.93 0.75
CA SER A 340 -16.87 -19.14 1.51
C SER A 340 -15.73 -19.95 0.88
N THR A 341 -15.47 -19.77 -0.42
CA THR A 341 -14.53 -20.56 -1.24
C THR A 341 -13.29 -19.78 -1.70
N CYS A 342 -13.05 -18.59 -1.11
CA CYS A 342 -11.91 -17.72 -1.42
C CYS A 342 -10.51 -18.31 -1.11
N GLY A 343 -10.39 -19.46 -0.43
CA GLY A 343 -9.11 -20.18 -0.33
C GLY A 343 -8.60 -20.70 -1.69
N TYR A 344 -9.48 -20.88 -2.68
CA TYR A 344 -9.14 -21.23 -4.05
C TYR A 344 -8.78 -20.00 -4.89
N SER A 345 -7.63 -20.04 -5.56
CA SER A 345 -7.05 -18.85 -6.22
C SER A 345 -7.83 -18.44 -7.47
N GLU A 346 -8.31 -19.40 -8.26
CA GLU A 346 -9.21 -19.11 -9.37
C GLU A 346 -10.52 -18.44 -8.91
N ILE A 347 -11.11 -18.86 -7.78
CA ILE A 347 -12.31 -18.22 -7.22
C ILE A 347 -12.03 -16.74 -6.89
N ARG A 348 -10.86 -16.43 -6.30
CA ARG A 348 -10.45 -15.04 -6.04
C ARG A 348 -10.33 -14.23 -7.34
N ASN A 349 -9.72 -14.78 -8.38
CA ASN A 349 -9.57 -14.11 -9.68
C ASN A 349 -10.94 -13.87 -10.35
N MET A 350 -11.79 -14.89 -10.41
CA MET A 350 -13.17 -14.80 -10.94
C MET A 350 -14.04 -13.80 -10.18
N ALA A 351 -13.83 -13.65 -8.86
CA ALA A 351 -14.45 -12.60 -8.06
C ALA A 351 -13.90 -11.22 -8.42
N ALA A 352 -12.57 -11.03 -8.40
CA ALA A 352 -11.92 -9.74 -8.63
C ALA A 352 -12.28 -9.12 -10.01
N GLN A 353 -12.45 -9.95 -11.03
CA GLN A 353 -12.92 -9.55 -12.37
C GLN A 353 -14.33 -8.90 -12.38
N ARG A 354 -15.17 -9.15 -11.37
CA ARG A 354 -16.60 -8.79 -11.36
C ARG A 354 -17.04 -7.96 -10.15
N ILE A 355 -16.22 -7.91 -9.10
CA ILE A 355 -16.61 -7.34 -7.80
C ILE A 355 -16.90 -5.84 -7.86
N ASP A 356 -16.23 -5.06 -8.72
CA ASP A 356 -16.52 -3.64 -8.97
C ASP A 356 -17.96 -3.42 -9.47
N MET A 357 -18.45 -4.29 -10.36
CA MET A 357 -19.84 -4.28 -10.85
C MET A 357 -20.83 -4.66 -9.75
N TRP A 358 -20.49 -5.63 -8.90
CA TRP A 358 -21.37 -6.07 -7.80
C TRP A 358 -21.45 -5.06 -6.66
N LEU A 359 -20.34 -4.42 -6.30
CA LEU A 359 -20.27 -3.34 -5.32
C LEU A 359 -21.10 -2.11 -5.76
N GLN A 360 -21.16 -1.83 -7.07
CA GLN A 360 -21.99 -0.77 -7.64
C GLN A 360 -23.51 -1.10 -7.68
N ASN A 361 -23.94 -2.33 -7.39
CA ASN A 361 -25.36 -2.71 -7.38
C ASN A 361 -25.90 -2.74 -5.93
N PRO A 362 -26.80 -1.82 -5.52
CA PRO A 362 -27.31 -1.75 -4.14
C PRO A 362 -27.95 -3.04 -3.60
N LYS A 363 -28.48 -3.93 -4.46
CA LYS A 363 -29.03 -5.23 -4.04
C LYS A 363 -27.95 -6.24 -3.61
N LEU A 364 -26.69 -6.01 -4.00
CA LEU A 364 -25.53 -6.90 -3.83
C LEU A 364 -24.37 -6.24 -3.07
N THR A 365 -24.32 -4.91 -2.94
CA THR A 365 -23.20 -4.17 -2.35
C THR A 365 -22.71 -4.77 -1.03
N ARG A 366 -23.61 -5.11 -0.08
CA ARG A 366 -23.17 -5.65 1.22
C ARG A 366 -22.46 -7.00 1.10
N VAL A 367 -23.07 -8.00 0.45
CA VAL A 367 -22.40 -9.30 0.25
C VAL A 367 -21.13 -9.18 -0.59
N SER A 368 -21.02 -8.14 -1.42
CA SER A 368 -19.83 -7.86 -2.21
C SER A 368 -18.71 -7.19 -1.40
N GLN A 369 -19.04 -6.49 -0.31
CA GLN A 369 -18.06 -6.05 0.70
C GLN A 369 -17.50 -7.24 1.47
N ASP A 370 -18.38 -8.14 1.90
CA ASP A 370 -18.00 -9.36 2.61
C ASP A 370 -17.10 -10.25 1.70
N LEU A 371 -17.41 -10.37 0.40
CA LEU A 371 -16.55 -11.02 -0.59
C LEU A 371 -15.22 -10.28 -0.83
N LEU A 372 -15.20 -8.94 -0.90
CA LEU A 372 -13.97 -8.19 -1.13
C LEU A 372 -12.97 -8.40 0.01
N LEU A 373 -13.44 -8.37 1.25
CA LEU A 373 -12.60 -8.65 2.41
C LEU A 373 -12.11 -10.10 2.38
N ALA A 374 -12.95 -11.08 2.03
CA ALA A 374 -12.54 -12.48 1.91
C ALA A 374 -11.49 -12.72 0.82
N VAL A 375 -11.63 -12.09 -0.36
CA VAL A 375 -10.61 -12.11 -1.43
C VAL A 375 -9.29 -11.55 -0.92
N CYS A 376 -9.30 -10.38 -0.27
CA CYS A 376 -8.11 -9.76 0.29
C CYS A 376 -7.46 -10.59 1.42
N THR A 377 -8.25 -11.19 2.30
CA THR A 377 -7.76 -12.04 3.42
C THR A 377 -7.11 -13.33 2.93
N ASN A 378 -7.45 -13.79 1.72
CA ASN A 378 -6.97 -15.07 1.16
C ASN A 378 -6.00 -14.90 -0.02
N CYS A 379 -5.55 -13.68 -0.33
CA CYS A 379 -4.60 -13.39 -1.41
C CYS A 379 -3.15 -13.61 -0.93
N ASP A 380 -2.81 -14.84 -0.55
CA ASP A 380 -1.61 -15.19 0.22
C ASP A 380 -0.65 -16.18 -0.47
N LYS A 381 -1.02 -16.76 -1.61
CA LYS A 381 -0.22 -17.80 -2.29
C LYS A 381 0.78 -17.25 -3.29
N HIS A 382 0.56 -16.02 -3.76
CA HIS A 382 1.39 -15.34 -4.77
C HIS A 382 1.53 -16.14 -6.09
N ASP A 383 0.50 -16.92 -6.42
CA ASP A 383 0.36 -17.59 -7.71
C ASP A 383 -0.14 -16.62 -8.81
N GLN A 384 -0.16 -17.08 -10.06
CA GLN A 384 -0.61 -16.27 -11.21
C GLN A 384 -2.03 -15.71 -11.05
N SER A 385 -2.92 -16.40 -10.33
CA SER A 385 -4.26 -15.88 -10.05
C SER A 385 -4.24 -14.78 -8.99
N ASP A 386 -3.38 -14.85 -7.97
CA ASP A 386 -3.20 -13.74 -7.01
C ASP A 386 -2.55 -12.50 -7.65
N LEU A 387 -1.59 -12.68 -8.56
CA LEU A 387 -1.04 -11.58 -9.36
C LEU A 387 -2.13 -10.90 -10.19
N GLU A 388 -3.01 -11.68 -10.82
CA GLU A 388 -4.17 -11.16 -11.56
C GLU A 388 -5.22 -10.52 -10.64
N VAL A 389 -5.48 -11.05 -9.44
CA VAL A 389 -6.36 -10.43 -8.44
C VAL A 389 -5.88 -9.01 -8.12
N ILE A 390 -4.61 -8.82 -7.77
CA ILE A 390 -4.05 -7.50 -7.47
C ILE A 390 -4.15 -6.56 -8.69
N ALA A 391 -3.88 -7.09 -9.89
CA ALA A 391 -4.02 -6.35 -11.14
C ALA A 391 -5.48 -5.99 -11.50
N HIS A 392 -6.49 -6.67 -10.94
CA HIS A 392 -7.90 -6.27 -11.05
C HIS A 392 -8.31 -5.28 -9.96
N LEU A 393 -7.96 -5.55 -8.69
CA LEU A 393 -8.33 -4.71 -7.54
C LEU A 393 -7.80 -3.27 -7.66
N THR A 394 -6.56 -3.08 -8.13
CA THR A 394 -5.98 -1.74 -8.39
C THR A 394 -6.67 -0.93 -9.50
N LYS A 395 -7.50 -1.57 -10.34
CA LYS A 395 -8.28 -0.91 -11.40
C LYS A 395 -9.70 -0.53 -10.94
N MET A 396 -10.16 -0.98 -9.77
CA MET A 396 -11.51 -0.71 -9.25
C MET A 396 -11.74 0.78 -8.98
N ARG A 397 -12.95 1.27 -9.28
CA ARG A 397 -13.30 2.71 -9.25
C ARG A 397 -14.49 2.98 -8.33
N MET A 398 -14.18 3.09 -7.04
CA MET A 398 -15.16 3.29 -5.97
C MET A 398 -15.75 4.71 -5.98
N LYS A 399 -17.09 4.80 -5.93
CA LYS A 399 -17.83 6.05 -6.17
C LYS A 399 -18.32 6.78 -4.92
N THR A 400 -18.31 6.15 -3.75
CA THR A 400 -18.84 6.72 -2.50
C THR A 400 -17.82 6.58 -1.37
N LYS A 401 -17.81 7.54 -0.44
CA LYS A 401 -16.85 7.56 0.69
C LYS A 401 -16.89 6.28 1.56
N PRO A 402 -18.04 5.68 1.90
CA PRO A 402 -18.07 4.40 2.62
C PRO A 402 -17.45 3.25 1.84
N LEU A 403 -17.66 3.18 0.52
CA LEU A 403 -17.06 2.17 -0.34
C LEU A 403 -15.54 2.37 -0.49
N ILE A 404 -15.07 3.60 -0.65
CA ILE A 404 -13.63 3.94 -0.68
C ILE A 404 -12.98 3.51 0.65
N ASN A 405 -13.55 3.90 1.80
CA ASN A 405 -13.01 3.51 3.11
C ASN A 405 -12.95 1.99 3.29
N HIS A 406 -14.02 1.27 2.91
CA HIS A 406 -14.05 -0.20 3.02
C HIS A 406 -13.02 -0.87 2.08
N PHE A 407 -12.90 -0.40 0.83
CA PHE A 407 -11.88 -0.86 -0.11
C PHE A 407 -10.47 -0.67 0.47
N LEU A 408 -10.18 0.51 1.01
CA LEU A 408 -8.87 0.83 1.61
C LEU A 408 -8.54 -0.06 2.83
N ASN A 409 -9.55 -0.40 3.65
CA ASN A 409 -9.38 -1.39 4.72
C ASN A 409 -9.09 -2.80 4.17
N CYS A 410 -9.78 -3.23 3.12
CA CYS A 410 -9.51 -4.53 2.47
C CYS A 410 -8.12 -4.57 1.82
N MET A 411 -7.66 -3.46 1.23
CA MET A 411 -6.30 -3.36 0.69
C MET A 411 -5.23 -3.44 1.79
N ARG A 412 -5.49 -2.92 2.99
CA ARG A 412 -4.60 -3.10 4.16
C ARG A 412 -4.53 -4.56 4.63
N GLU A 413 -5.64 -5.28 4.61
CA GLU A 413 -5.68 -6.72 4.90
C GLU A 413 -4.87 -7.53 3.86
N LEU A 414 -5.00 -7.17 2.57
CA LEU A 414 -4.27 -7.78 1.45
C LEU A 414 -2.74 -7.61 1.58
N LEU A 415 -2.29 -6.40 1.92
CA LEU A 415 -0.87 -6.11 2.19
C LEU A 415 -0.29 -6.99 3.31
N SER A 416 -1.14 -7.39 4.27
CA SER A 416 -0.73 -8.20 5.43
C SER A 416 -0.64 -9.71 5.12
N GLN A 417 -1.06 -10.18 3.94
CA GLN A 417 -1.09 -11.62 3.62
C GLN A 417 0.22 -12.19 3.06
N HIS A 418 0.96 -11.42 2.24
CA HIS A 418 2.19 -11.89 1.60
C HIS A 418 3.11 -10.69 1.26
N PRO A 419 4.43 -10.75 1.52
CA PRO A 419 5.32 -9.59 1.41
C PRO A 419 5.35 -8.96 0.00
N GLU A 420 5.31 -9.77 -1.05
CA GLU A 420 5.33 -9.26 -2.44
C GLU A 420 4.02 -8.55 -2.85
N ASN A 421 2.94 -8.67 -2.08
CA ASN A 421 1.69 -7.94 -2.35
C ASN A 421 1.90 -6.42 -2.27
N LEU A 422 2.77 -5.97 -1.36
CA LEU A 422 3.22 -4.58 -1.26
C LEU A 422 3.90 -4.11 -2.54
N ARG A 423 4.78 -4.95 -3.11
CA ARG A 423 5.53 -4.66 -4.33
C ARG A 423 4.61 -4.61 -5.55
N MET A 424 3.70 -5.57 -5.68
CA MET A 424 2.70 -5.64 -6.76
C MET A 424 1.72 -4.47 -6.73
N ILE A 425 1.18 -4.12 -5.55
CA ILE A 425 0.26 -2.98 -5.39
C ILE A 425 0.98 -1.68 -5.76
N LEU A 426 2.15 -1.40 -5.16
CA LEU A 426 2.86 -0.14 -5.37
C LEU A 426 3.29 0.04 -6.82
N ASN A 427 3.75 -1.03 -7.48
CA ASN A 427 4.07 -1.04 -8.91
C ASN A 427 2.84 -0.67 -9.77
N HIS A 428 1.74 -1.43 -9.66
CA HIS A 428 0.53 -1.15 -10.44
C HIS A 428 -0.02 0.26 -10.17
N THR A 429 -0.01 0.74 -8.92
CA THR A 429 -0.49 2.08 -8.57
C THR A 429 0.37 3.19 -9.18
N VAL A 430 1.71 3.06 -9.18
CA VAL A 430 2.62 4.02 -9.82
C VAL A 430 2.46 4.04 -11.34
N TYR A 431 2.41 2.88 -12.00
CA TYR A 431 2.22 2.79 -13.45
C TYR A 431 0.81 3.26 -13.89
N ASN A 432 -0.22 3.11 -13.06
CA ASN A 432 -1.54 3.68 -13.32
C ASN A 432 -1.51 5.23 -13.30
N GLU A 433 -0.75 5.85 -12.39
CA GLU A 433 -0.63 7.32 -12.32
C GLU A 433 0.25 7.92 -13.42
N LEU A 434 1.23 7.17 -13.93
CA LEU A 434 2.08 7.61 -15.05
C LEU A 434 1.48 7.33 -16.43
N SER A 435 0.34 6.63 -16.51
CA SER A 435 -0.36 6.30 -17.76
C SER A 435 -1.72 7.00 -17.88
N THR A 436 -2.48 6.68 -18.93
CA THR A 436 -3.87 7.11 -19.11
C THR A 436 -4.85 6.38 -18.17
N SER A 437 -4.39 5.36 -17.42
CA SER A 437 -5.22 4.52 -16.55
C SER A 437 -5.43 5.06 -15.12
N ARG A 438 -5.11 6.34 -14.88
CA ARG A 438 -5.24 7.02 -13.57
C ARG A 438 -6.54 6.69 -12.85
N ASN A 439 -6.46 6.49 -11.54
CA ASN A 439 -7.58 6.05 -10.73
C ASN A 439 -7.69 6.95 -9.49
N PRO A 440 -8.84 7.59 -9.20
CA PRO A 440 -9.00 8.42 -7.99
C PRO A 440 -8.73 7.67 -6.68
N ASN A 441 -8.78 6.33 -6.69
CA ASN A 441 -8.40 5.48 -5.56
C ASN A 441 -6.88 5.38 -5.32
N ASN A 442 -6.03 5.73 -6.30
CA ASN A 442 -4.58 5.51 -6.24
C ASN A 442 -3.91 6.31 -5.10
N MET A 443 -4.14 7.62 -4.98
CA MET A 443 -3.51 8.41 -3.92
C MET A 443 -3.95 7.98 -2.51
N PRO A 444 -5.24 7.74 -2.21
CA PRO A 444 -5.65 7.14 -0.95
C PRO A 444 -5.05 5.75 -0.69
N LEU A 445 -4.85 4.92 -1.72
CA LEU A 445 -4.20 3.62 -1.61
C LEU A 445 -2.71 3.76 -1.28
N LEU A 446 -2.01 4.76 -1.83
CA LEU A 446 -0.63 5.07 -1.44
C LEU A 446 -0.54 5.54 0.01
N THR A 447 -1.50 6.32 0.52
CA THR A 447 -1.60 6.62 1.97
C THR A 447 -1.74 5.35 2.80
N VAL A 448 -2.50 4.34 2.37
CA VAL A 448 -2.62 3.04 3.06
C VAL A 448 -1.30 2.25 3.02
N VAL A 449 -0.63 2.21 1.87
CA VAL A 449 0.65 1.53 1.66
C VAL A 449 1.74 2.10 2.58
N PHE A 450 1.95 3.42 2.57
CA PHE A 450 2.98 4.06 3.39
C PHE A 450 2.64 4.02 4.90
N SER A 451 1.36 4.12 5.28
CA SER A 451 0.95 3.95 6.69
C SER A 451 0.95 2.50 7.20
N HIS A 452 1.18 1.51 6.32
CA HIS A 452 1.32 0.10 6.69
C HIS A 452 2.79 -0.36 6.76
N SER A 453 3.65 0.15 5.87
CA SER A 453 5.07 -0.25 5.81
C SER A 453 5.94 0.88 5.23
N PRO A 454 6.21 1.96 5.99
CA PRO A 454 6.79 3.19 5.45
C PRO A 454 8.17 3.00 4.82
N ASP A 455 9.07 2.27 5.47
CA ASP A 455 10.42 2.00 4.96
C ASP A 455 10.43 1.09 3.73
N GLN A 456 9.70 -0.03 3.77
CA GLN A 456 9.65 -0.97 2.66
C GLN A 456 8.92 -0.37 1.44
N ALA A 457 7.88 0.45 1.67
CA ALA A 457 7.22 1.22 0.62
C ALA A 457 8.16 2.29 0.02
N ALA A 458 8.95 2.99 0.86
CA ALA A 458 9.95 3.96 0.39
C ALA A 458 11.04 3.29 -0.47
N LYS A 459 11.57 2.14 -0.02
CA LYS A 459 12.54 1.35 -0.80
C LYS A 459 11.97 0.90 -2.14
N ILE A 460 10.79 0.27 -2.15
CA ILE A 460 10.16 -0.24 -3.37
C ILE A 460 9.79 0.91 -4.33
N LEU A 461 9.34 2.07 -3.81
CA LEU A 461 9.10 3.24 -4.65
C LEU A 461 10.37 3.69 -5.38
N ALA A 462 11.52 3.66 -4.69
CA ALA A 462 12.81 3.99 -5.28
C ALA A 462 13.29 2.95 -6.31
N GLU A 463 13.02 1.65 -6.09
CA GLU A 463 13.24 0.59 -7.10
C GLU A 463 12.43 0.86 -8.39
N ILE A 464 11.13 1.14 -8.24
CA ILE A 464 10.22 1.45 -9.36
C ILE A 464 10.67 2.72 -10.10
N PHE A 465 11.11 3.75 -9.37
CA PHE A 465 11.63 4.99 -9.96
C PHE A 465 12.88 4.74 -10.80
N GLN A 466 13.78 3.86 -10.36
CA GLN A 466 14.93 3.43 -11.16
C GLN A 466 14.50 2.65 -12.41
N ASP A 467 13.61 1.67 -12.28
CA ASP A 467 13.09 0.87 -13.41
C ASP A 467 12.45 1.74 -14.50
N LEU A 468 11.85 2.86 -14.09
CA LEU A 468 11.30 3.90 -14.96
C LEU A 468 12.38 4.75 -15.64
N LEU A 469 13.43 5.17 -14.92
CA LEU A 469 14.56 5.95 -15.47
C LEU A 469 15.46 5.18 -16.45
N VAL A 470 15.48 3.84 -16.39
CA VAL A 470 16.20 2.96 -17.34
C VAL A 470 15.47 2.86 -18.70
N ASN A 471 14.26 3.40 -18.85
CA ASN A 471 13.59 3.46 -20.16
C ASN A 471 14.16 4.61 -21.02
N LYS A 472 14.02 4.51 -22.35
CA LYS A 472 14.59 5.51 -23.27
C LYS A 472 13.93 6.89 -23.13
N ASP A 473 12.63 6.94 -22.82
CA ASP A 473 11.89 8.18 -22.57
C ASP A 473 12.38 8.92 -21.31
N ASP A 474 12.23 10.26 -21.27
CA ASP A 474 12.58 11.06 -20.09
C ASP A 474 11.43 11.06 -19.06
N TYR A 475 11.48 10.09 -18.14
CA TYR A 475 10.54 9.99 -17.04
C TYR A 475 10.79 11.00 -15.90
N LEU A 476 11.94 11.68 -15.82
CA LEU A 476 12.32 12.48 -14.62
C LEU A 476 11.25 13.51 -14.26
N LYS A 477 10.76 14.28 -15.25
CA LYS A 477 9.74 15.31 -15.00
C LYS A 477 8.41 14.72 -14.49
N ALA A 478 8.04 13.52 -14.94
CA ALA A 478 6.84 12.83 -14.47
C ALA A 478 7.03 12.26 -13.05
N LEU A 479 8.21 11.69 -12.77
CA LEU A 479 8.59 11.19 -11.44
C LEU A 479 8.64 12.31 -10.40
N ARG A 480 9.19 13.48 -10.74
CA ARG A 480 9.13 14.68 -9.88
C ARG A 480 7.68 15.05 -9.52
N ILE A 481 6.80 15.16 -10.52
CA ILE A 481 5.39 15.50 -10.31
C ILE A 481 4.71 14.45 -9.40
N LEU A 482 4.95 13.17 -9.65
CA LEU A 482 4.41 12.06 -8.87
C LEU A 482 4.90 12.08 -7.43
N LEU A 483 6.21 12.24 -7.19
CA LEU A 483 6.80 12.22 -5.85
C LEU A 483 6.21 13.31 -4.94
N ARG A 484 5.96 14.52 -5.47
CA ARG A 484 5.25 15.56 -4.71
C ARG A 484 3.87 15.12 -4.27
N GLU A 485 3.12 14.51 -5.18
CA GLU A 485 1.73 14.11 -4.93
C GLU A 485 1.66 12.93 -3.96
N ILE A 486 2.64 12.02 -3.99
CA ILE A 486 2.84 10.96 -3.00
C ILE A 486 3.16 11.56 -1.63
N VAL A 487 4.19 12.40 -1.50
CA VAL A 487 4.55 13.02 -0.21
C VAL A 487 3.40 13.86 0.36
N ARG A 488 2.63 14.53 -0.50
CA ARG A 488 1.43 15.28 -0.13
C ARG A 488 0.26 14.40 0.32
N CYS A 489 0.02 13.24 -0.31
CA CYS A 489 -1.08 12.34 0.05
C CYS A 489 -0.75 11.45 1.25
N THR A 490 0.53 11.13 1.45
CA THR A 490 1.07 10.42 2.63
C THR A 490 1.33 11.34 3.82
N ARG A 491 1.05 12.66 3.71
CA ARG A 491 1.20 13.64 4.81
C ARG A 491 2.61 13.73 5.42
N LEU A 492 3.64 13.37 4.65
CA LEU A 492 5.05 13.22 5.08
C LEU A 492 5.35 11.94 5.90
N ASP A 493 4.45 10.94 5.93
CA ASP A 493 4.69 9.62 6.55
C ASP A 493 5.74 8.77 5.77
N MET A 494 6.28 9.28 4.65
CA MET A 494 7.32 8.63 3.84
C MET A 494 8.71 8.82 4.48
N ASN A 495 9.48 7.75 4.64
CA ASN A 495 10.87 7.87 5.08
C ASN A 495 11.79 8.31 3.92
N PHE A 496 12.02 9.63 3.83
CA PHE A 496 12.93 10.30 2.89
C PHE A 496 14.32 9.66 2.84
N SER A 497 14.92 9.34 3.99
CA SER A 497 16.25 8.72 4.06
C SER A 497 16.26 7.32 3.45
N THR A 498 15.23 6.52 3.71
CA THR A 498 15.08 5.17 3.13
C THR A 498 14.78 5.24 1.63
N PHE A 499 14.00 6.22 1.16
CA PHE A 499 13.78 6.46 -0.27
C PHE A 499 15.08 6.85 -0.99
N CYS A 500 15.84 7.80 -0.44
CA CYS A 500 17.15 8.21 -0.96
C CYS A 500 18.14 7.04 -1.02
N LEU A 501 18.28 6.26 0.05
CA LEU A 501 19.13 5.06 0.04
C LEU A 501 18.64 4.00 -0.96
N GLY A 502 17.32 3.88 -1.15
CA GLY A 502 16.72 3.02 -2.17
C GLY A 502 17.07 3.44 -3.60
N LEU A 503 17.27 4.74 -3.87
CA LEU A 503 17.74 5.26 -5.17
C LEU A 503 19.24 5.01 -5.40
N MET A 504 20.02 4.82 -4.33
CA MET A 504 21.49 4.70 -4.35
C MET A 504 21.99 3.26 -4.56
N GLN A 505 21.19 2.39 -5.18
CA GLN A 505 21.49 0.96 -5.33
C GLN A 505 22.25 0.63 -6.63
N GLU A 506 22.98 -0.48 -6.62
CA GLU A 506 23.78 -0.95 -7.75
C GLU A 506 22.91 -1.72 -8.76
N ARG A 507 22.84 -1.25 -10.02
CA ARG A 507 22.11 -1.94 -11.10
C ARG A 507 23.03 -2.85 -11.90
N THR A 508 22.64 -4.12 -12.02
CA THR A 508 23.46 -5.20 -12.60
C THR A 508 22.73 -5.99 -13.69
N GLU A 509 21.48 -5.66 -13.98
CA GLU A 509 20.65 -6.40 -14.94
C GLU A 509 21.03 -6.10 -16.39
N ALA A 510 20.82 -7.06 -17.31
CA ALA A 510 21.14 -6.92 -18.74
C ALA A 510 20.59 -5.61 -19.35
N LYS A 511 19.33 -5.26 -19.06
CA LYS A 511 18.67 -4.02 -19.51
C LYS A 511 19.45 -2.74 -19.12
N PHE A 512 20.15 -2.75 -17.99
CA PHE A 512 20.99 -1.63 -17.55
C PHE A 512 22.44 -1.75 -18.07
N THR A 513 23.05 -2.93 -18.00
CA THR A 513 24.45 -3.12 -18.41
C THR A 513 24.65 -2.89 -19.90
N GLU A 514 23.69 -3.28 -20.75
CA GLU A 514 23.66 -3.04 -22.20
C GLU A 514 23.20 -1.62 -22.59
N MET A 515 22.84 -0.76 -21.62
CA MET A 515 22.34 0.58 -21.91
C MET A 515 23.45 1.54 -22.37
N GLU A 516 23.12 2.36 -23.38
CA GLU A 516 23.94 3.46 -23.92
C GLU A 516 24.59 4.32 -22.81
N PRO A 517 25.90 4.63 -22.90
CA PRO A 517 26.60 5.42 -21.87
C PRO A 517 25.94 6.79 -21.58
N SER A 518 25.39 7.45 -22.60
CA SER A 518 24.67 8.73 -22.47
C SER A 518 23.35 8.60 -21.69
N LEU A 519 22.68 7.44 -21.77
CA LEU A 519 21.48 7.15 -20.99
C LEU A 519 21.84 6.76 -19.54
N LYS A 520 23.00 6.10 -19.32
CA LYS A 520 23.54 5.85 -17.97
C LYS A 520 23.96 7.15 -17.26
N GLU A 521 24.61 8.08 -17.97
CA GLU A 521 24.91 9.42 -17.48
C GLU A 521 23.61 10.18 -17.13
N ARG A 522 22.61 10.18 -18.03
CA ARG A 522 21.29 10.77 -17.77
C ARG A 522 20.59 10.15 -16.56
N TYR A 523 20.68 8.84 -16.38
CA TYR A 523 20.10 8.10 -15.27
C TYR A 523 20.70 8.55 -13.93
N VAL A 524 22.03 8.59 -13.79
CA VAL A 524 22.66 9.04 -12.53
C VAL A 524 22.38 10.52 -12.25
N MET A 525 22.40 11.39 -13.27
CA MET A 525 22.01 12.80 -13.15
C MET A 525 20.55 12.96 -12.71
N SER A 526 19.67 12.03 -13.09
CA SER A 526 18.26 12.02 -12.70
C SER A 526 18.04 11.50 -11.28
N LEU A 527 18.84 10.53 -10.82
CA LEU A 527 18.86 10.13 -9.41
C LEU A 527 19.33 11.28 -8.51
N ALA A 528 20.40 11.98 -8.89
CA ALA A 528 20.88 13.17 -8.17
C ALA A 528 19.80 14.27 -8.09
N ASP A 529 19.02 14.50 -9.15
CA ASP A 529 17.89 15.45 -9.12
C ASP A 529 16.75 15.02 -8.20
N LEU A 530 16.41 13.72 -8.19
CA LEU A 530 15.41 13.16 -7.28
C LEU A 530 15.86 13.25 -5.81
N ILE A 531 17.13 12.98 -5.50
CA ILE A 531 17.69 13.08 -4.15
C ILE A 531 17.64 14.53 -3.64
N SER A 532 18.08 15.52 -4.45
CA SER A 532 17.93 16.93 -4.09
C SER A 532 16.45 17.32 -3.90
N MET A 533 15.56 16.77 -4.72
CA MET A 533 14.14 17.06 -4.62
C MET A 533 13.50 16.43 -3.38
N ASP A 534 13.94 15.25 -2.96
CA ASP A 534 13.48 14.58 -1.75
C ASP A 534 13.86 15.37 -0.49
N ILE A 535 15.09 15.88 -0.44
CA ILE A 535 15.53 16.87 0.57
C ILE A 535 14.58 18.09 0.60
N LEU A 536 14.20 18.65 -0.54
CA LEU A 536 13.24 19.77 -0.60
C LEU A 536 11.81 19.38 -0.19
N LEU A 537 11.42 18.10 -0.35
CA LEU A 537 10.11 17.59 0.04
C LEU A 537 10.01 17.26 1.53
N SER A 538 11.12 16.89 2.18
CA SER A 538 11.19 16.71 3.63
C SER A 538 11.02 18.02 4.43
N ILE A 539 11.01 19.19 3.77
CA ILE A 539 10.74 20.49 4.39
C ILE A 539 9.23 20.66 4.67
N ALA A 540 8.76 19.96 5.71
CA ALA A 540 7.38 19.98 6.19
C ALA A 540 6.84 21.40 6.45
N PRO A 541 5.50 21.63 6.34
CA PRO A 541 4.88 22.91 6.69
C PRO A 541 5.30 23.43 8.08
N SER A 542 5.36 22.55 9.09
CA SER A 542 5.82 22.86 10.44
C SER A 542 7.29 23.30 10.53
N ILE A 543 8.18 22.77 9.68
CA ILE A 543 9.58 23.21 9.59
C ILE A 543 9.66 24.60 8.95
N ARG A 544 8.82 24.89 7.94
CA ARG A 544 8.76 26.21 7.29
C ARG A 544 8.17 27.27 8.22
N GLU A 545 7.15 26.90 9.00
CA GLU A 545 6.56 27.74 10.06
C GLU A 545 7.55 28.02 11.19
N ALA A 546 8.27 27.00 11.69
CA ALA A 546 9.33 27.19 12.68
C ALA A 546 10.45 28.10 12.18
N ALA A 547 10.89 27.92 10.92
CA ALA A 547 11.92 28.75 10.31
C ALA A 547 11.46 30.21 10.11
N ALA A 548 10.21 30.42 9.70
CA ALA A 548 9.63 31.76 9.58
C ALA A 548 9.44 32.45 10.94
N GLY A 549 9.05 31.71 11.99
CA GLY A 549 8.99 32.20 13.37
C GLY A 549 10.36 32.57 13.92
N PHE A 550 11.37 31.72 13.71
CA PHE A 550 12.76 31.99 14.09
C PHE A 550 13.29 33.27 13.42
N MET A 551 13.02 33.46 12.12
CA MET A 551 13.37 34.69 11.39
C MET A 551 12.63 35.95 11.90
N GLN A 552 11.57 35.80 12.69
CA GLN A 552 10.85 36.88 13.38
C GLN A 552 11.24 37.03 14.86
N GLY A 553 12.19 36.21 15.35
CA GLY A 553 12.66 36.24 16.74
C GLY A 553 11.89 35.33 17.71
N ASP A 554 11.05 34.41 17.21
CA ASP A 554 10.39 33.40 18.04
C ASP A 554 11.11 32.04 17.94
N PRO A 555 11.91 31.61 18.93
CA PRO A 555 12.74 30.41 18.85
C PRO A 555 11.97 29.10 19.15
N LYS A 556 10.63 29.14 19.23
CA LYS A 556 9.81 27.93 19.40
C LYS A 556 10.02 26.95 18.25
N ASN A 557 9.92 25.66 18.55
CA ASN A 557 10.02 24.55 17.58
C ASN A 557 11.37 24.46 16.83
N LEU A 558 12.43 25.12 17.30
CA LEU A 558 13.78 25.09 16.72
C LEU A 558 14.33 23.65 16.56
N GLU A 559 13.97 22.73 17.46
CA GLU A 559 14.33 21.30 17.36
C GLU A 559 13.81 20.64 16.06
N LEU A 560 12.64 21.04 15.54
CA LEU A 560 12.15 20.53 14.25
C LEU A 560 13.10 20.90 13.11
N ILE A 561 13.69 22.09 13.17
CA ILE A 561 14.72 22.52 12.23
C ILE A 561 15.98 21.68 12.46
N HIS A 562 16.46 21.54 13.70
CA HIS A 562 17.68 20.77 14.02
C HIS A 562 17.59 19.30 13.58
N ILE A 563 16.46 18.62 13.81
CA ILE A 563 16.20 17.24 13.34
C ILE A 563 16.26 17.17 11.80
N PHE A 564 15.56 18.07 11.10
CA PHE A 564 15.59 18.14 9.64
C PHE A 564 17.01 18.40 9.11
N LYS A 565 17.76 19.34 9.70
CA LYS A 565 19.16 19.62 9.29
C LYS A 565 20.06 18.40 9.47
N ARG A 566 19.90 17.64 10.57
CA ARG A 566 20.62 16.35 10.78
C ARG A 566 20.25 15.33 9.70
N GLN A 567 18.97 15.20 9.34
CA GLN A 567 18.53 14.30 8.26
C GLN A 567 19.15 14.67 6.91
N VAL A 568 19.20 15.96 6.56
CA VAL A 568 19.87 16.43 5.33
C VAL A 568 21.36 16.09 5.34
N GLY A 569 22.05 16.23 6.49
CA GLY A 569 23.46 15.83 6.63
C GLY A 569 23.70 14.33 6.37
N VAL A 570 22.79 13.47 6.84
CA VAL A 570 22.81 12.01 6.59
C VAL A 570 22.60 11.72 5.11
N ILE A 571 21.57 12.29 4.47
CA ILE A 571 21.31 12.08 3.04
C ILE A 571 22.49 12.58 2.18
N GLN A 572 23.13 13.70 2.55
CA GLN A 572 24.34 14.20 1.88
C GLN A 572 25.54 13.26 2.03
N ARG A 573 25.78 12.71 3.23
CA ARG A 573 26.82 11.66 3.45
C ARG A 573 26.59 10.47 2.51
N ASP A 574 25.37 9.94 2.51
CA ASP A 574 25.04 8.73 1.76
C ASP A 574 25.09 8.96 0.24
N SER A 575 24.71 10.16 -0.21
CA SER A 575 24.88 10.59 -1.61
C SER A 575 26.36 10.64 -2.04
N VAL A 576 27.26 11.10 -1.16
CA VAL A 576 28.71 11.11 -1.44
C VAL A 576 29.31 9.70 -1.36
N TRP A 577 28.82 8.83 -0.47
CA TRP A 577 29.16 7.39 -0.48
C TRP A 577 28.75 6.73 -1.80
N TRP A 578 27.53 6.98 -2.28
CA TRP A 578 27.01 6.44 -3.54
C TRP A 578 27.85 6.88 -4.74
N LEU A 579 28.20 8.18 -4.84
CA LEU A 579 29.06 8.71 -5.90
C LEU A 579 30.52 8.25 -5.83
N HIS A 580 30.99 7.82 -4.66
CA HIS A 580 32.33 7.24 -4.46
C HIS A 580 32.38 5.74 -4.77
N VAL A 581 31.40 4.97 -4.31
CA VAL A 581 31.50 3.50 -4.21
C VAL A 581 30.59 2.74 -5.18
N VAL A 582 29.44 3.31 -5.54
CA VAL A 582 28.39 2.61 -6.30
C VAL A 582 28.31 3.11 -7.74
N ALA A 583 28.10 4.41 -7.94
CA ALA A 583 27.96 5.00 -9.27
C ALA A 583 29.14 4.71 -10.22
N PRO A 584 30.43 4.74 -9.79
CA PRO A 584 31.56 4.44 -10.67
C PRO A 584 31.60 3.00 -11.21
N LYS A 585 30.94 2.04 -10.52
CA LYS A 585 30.79 0.66 -11.03
C LYS A 585 29.76 0.58 -12.17
N MET A 586 28.78 1.49 -12.15
CA MET A 586 27.62 1.48 -13.04
C MET A 586 27.86 2.32 -14.30
N VAL A 587 28.63 3.40 -14.18
CA VAL A 587 28.89 4.34 -15.26
C VAL A 587 30.17 5.16 -15.03
N GLU A 588 30.98 5.28 -16.08
CA GLU A 588 32.04 6.28 -16.17
C GLU A 588 31.42 7.64 -16.51
N LEU A 589 31.44 8.58 -15.56
CA LEU A 589 30.86 9.91 -15.72
C LEU A 589 31.89 10.93 -16.22
N LYS A 590 31.48 11.85 -17.10
CA LYS A 590 32.33 13.00 -17.45
C LYS A 590 32.57 13.88 -16.20
N PRO A 591 33.74 14.54 -16.06
CA PRO A 591 34.03 15.41 -14.91
C PRO A 591 32.97 16.49 -14.64
N GLU A 592 32.43 17.11 -15.68
CA GLU A 592 31.36 18.11 -15.54
C GLU A 592 30.07 17.50 -14.95
N ALA A 593 29.68 16.30 -15.40
CA ALA A 593 28.49 15.60 -14.91
C ALA A 593 28.67 15.06 -13.49
N TYR A 594 29.88 14.57 -13.16
CA TYR A 594 30.21 14.09 -11.82
C TYR A 594 30.28 15.24 -10.80
N LEU A 595 30.95 16.33 -11.14
CA LEU A 595 31.01 17.53 -10.32
C LEU A 595 29.61 18.17 -10.16
N HIS A 596 28.78 18.14 -11.21
CA HIS A 596 27.37 18.51 -11.10
C HIS A 596 26.63 17.62 -10.10
N CYS A 597 26.72 16.29 -10.22
CA CYS A 597 26.08 15.36 -9.27
C CYS A 597 26.48 15.64 -7.82
N LEU A 598 27.78 15.82 -7.53
CA LEU A 598 28.27 16.17 -6.20
C LEU A 598 27.68 17.50 -5.70
N LYS A 599 27.81 18.59 -6.49
CA LYS A 599 27.26 19.92 -6.11
C LYS A 599 25.75 19.88 -5.93
N LYS A 600 25.05 19.09 -6.75
CA LYS A 600 23.60 18.93 -6.78
C LYS A 600 23.07 18.27 -5.50
N VAL A 601 23.63 17.12 -5.09
CA VAL A 601 23.22 16.46 -3.84
C VAL A 601 23.66 17.22 -2.59
N LEU A 602 24.81 17.89 -2.64
CA LEU A 602 25.35 18.71 -1.53
C LEU A 602 24.70 20.09 -1.38
N PHE A 603 23.76 20.48 -2.25
CA PHE A 603 23.16 21.82 -2.30
C PHE A 603 24.17 22.99 -2.50
N LEU A 604 25.14 22.76 -3.39
CA LEU A 604 26.17 23.72 -3.82
C LEU A 604 26.00 24.17 -5.28
N GLU A 605 25.08 23.57 -6.04
CA GLU A 605 24.70 24.06 -7.37
C GLU A 605 23.93 25.38 -7.33
N ALA A 606 23.94 26.12 -8.45
CA ALA A 606 23.14 27.34 -8.61
C ALA A 606 21.63 27.07 -8.48
N ALA A 607 20.89 28.03 -7.91
CA ALA A 607 19.49 27.88 -7.51
C ALA A 607 18.56 27.34 -8.63
N GLU A 608 18.81 27.73 -9.88
CA GLU A 608 18.05 27.32 -11.07
C GLU A 608 18.07 25.79 -11.29
N HIS A 609 19.14 25.09 -10.90
CA HIS A 609 19.25 23.65 -11.08
C HIS A 609 18.25 22.83 -10.25
N TYR A 610 17.64 23.38 -9.19
CA TYR A 610 16.67 22.66 -8.36
C TYR A 610 15.21 22.79 -8.84
N TYR A 611 14.86 23.91 -9.49
CA TYR A 611 13.49 24.19 -9.93
C TYR A 611 13.28 24.27 -11.45
N SER A 612 14.31 24.42 -12.28
CA SER A 612 14.15 24.64 -13.74
C SER A 612 13.35 23.56 -14.48
N LYS A 613 13.36 22.30 -14.02
CA LYS A 613 12.63 21.19 -14.67
C LYS A 613 11.09 21.37 -14.68
N ASP A 614 10.52 21.95 -13.63
CA ASP A 614 9.06 22.04 -13.41
C ASP A 614 8.56 23.26 -12.60
N ASN A 615 9.43 24.24 -12.36
CA ASN A 615 9.20 25.48 -11.61
C ASN A 615 8.79 25.31 -10.13
N TRP A 616 9.00 24.13 -9.53
CA TRP A 616 8.78 23.88 -8.11
C TRP A 616 10.11 23.89 -7.33
N PRO A 617 10.22 24.49 -6.12
CA PRO A 617 9.14 25.08 -5.31
C PRO A 617 8.54 26.39 -5.87
N PRO A 618 7.32 26.78 -5.42
CA PRO A 618 6.68 28.03 -5.79
C PRO A 618 7.55 29.24 -5.43
N GLU A 619 7.55 30.27 -6.27
CA GLU A 619 8.46 31.42 -6.16
C GLU A 619 8.45 32.11 -4.79
N SER A 620 7.27 32.21 -4.16
CA SER A 620 7.07 32.78 -2.81
C SER A 620 7.70 31.97 -1.67
N GLU A 621 7.90 30.66 -1.85
CA GLU A 621 8.44 29.76 -0.82
C GLU A 621 9.89 29.33 -1.14
N ARG A 622 10.28 29.40 -2.43
CA ARG A 622 11.54 28.93 -3.00
C ARG A 622 12.78 29.44 -2.27
N GLY A 623 12.84 30.73 -1.95
CA GLY A 623 13.98 31.32 -1.24
C GLY A 623 14.20 30.70 0.15
N LEU A 624 13.11 30.51 0.91
CA LEU A 624 13.16 29.87 2.23
C LEU A 624 13.51 28.38 2.12
N MET A 625 12.92 27.66 1.17
CA MET A 625 13.17 26.22 0.99
C MET A 625 14.60 25.92 0.52
N LEU A 626 15.15 26.71 -0.41
CA LEU A 626 16.55 26.56 -0.85
C LEU A 626 17.52 26.94 0.28
N LYS A 627 17.24 27.98 1.07
CA LYS A 627 18.02 28.32 2.27
C LYS A 627 18.00 27.16 3.28
N LEU A 628 16.82 26.61 3.56
CA LEU A 628 16.67 25.49 4.49
C LEU A 628 17.39 24.21 4.03
N ALA A 629 17.32 23.85 2.75
CA ALA A 629 18.03 22.68 2.22
C ALA A 629 19.56 22.86 2.19
N SER A 630 20.04 24.04 1.77
CA SER A 630 21.48 24.31 1.64
C SER A 630 22.21 24.41 2.97
N GLU A 631 21.68 25.17 3.94
CA GLU A 631 22.33 25.43 5.24
C GLU A 631 22.34 24.20 6.17
N SER A 632 23.06 23.15 5.81
CA SER A 632 23.10 21.86 6.52
C SER A 632 24.47 21.58 7.16
N PRO A 633 24.50 20.89 8.33
CA PRO A 633 25.74 20.44 8.97
C PRO A 633 26.46 19.44 8.08
N VAL A 634 27.71 19.14 8.38
CA VAL A 634 28.50 18.17 7.60
C VAL A 634 29.13 17.13 8.51
N MET A 635 29.04 15.86 8.09
CA MET A 635 29.63 14.73 8.80
C MET A 635 31.09 14.54 8.34
N GLU A 636 31.96 14.10 9.24
CA GLU A 636 33.37 13.81 8.93
C GLU A 636 33.52 12.88 7.71
N ASP A 637 32.72 11.81 7.66
CA ASP A 637 32.70 10.84 6.55
C ASP A 637 32.41 11.51 5.19
N THR A 638 31.51 12.50 5.15
CA THR A 638 31.21 13.26 3.92
C THR A 638 32.46 14.02 3.44
N LEU A 639 33.17 14.69 4.35
CA LEU A 639 34.38 15.44 4.01
C LEU A 639 35.53 14.50 3.63
N MET A 640 35.77 13.44 4.41
CA MET A 640 36.81 12.44 4.15
C MET A 640 36.62 11.76 2.80
N ARG A 641 35.38 11.40 2.42
CA ARG A 641 35.10 10.86 1.09
C ARG A 641 35.42 11.85 -0.02
N LEU A 642 35.03 13.13 0.10
CA LEU A 642 35.38 14.15 -0.89
C LEU A 642 36.90 14.27 -1.08
N LEU A 643 37.68 14.24 0.02
CA LEU A 643 39.14 14.27 -0.07
C LEU A 643 39.71 13.02 -0.75
N VAL A 644 39.19 11.83 -0.44
CA VAL A 644 39.63 10.56 -1.07
C VAL A 644 39.28 10.52 -2.56
N ILE A 645 38.07 10.95 -2.94
CA ILE A 645 37.63 11.02 -4.34
C ILE A 645 38.59 11.90 -5.15
N GLY A 646 39.01 13.06 -4.64
CA GLY A 646 39.98 13.94 -5.32
C GLY A 646 41.44 13.45 -5.32
N LEU A 647 41.77 12.39 -4.58
CA LEU A 647 43.10 11.76 -4.59
C LEU A 647 43.19 10.58 -5.56
N LEU A 648 42.07 9.90 -5.81
CA LEU A 648 41.97 8.72 -6.69
C LEU A 648 41.99 9.16 -8.17
N PRO A 649 42.93 8.66 -9.00
CA PRO A 649 43.04 9.07 -10.40
C PRO A 649 41.88 8.56 -11.27
N ASP A 650 41.25 7.47 -10.86
CA ASP A 650 40.17 6.79 -11.60
C ASP A 650 38.79 7.43 -11.37
N LEU A 651 38.71 8.47 -10.53
CA LEU A 651 37.46 9.20 -10.25
C LEU A 651 37.51 10.62 -10.86
N PRO A 652 36.44 11.07 -11.53
CA PRO A 652 36.47 12.28 -12.36
C PRO A 652 36.23 13.57 -11.53
N LEU A 653 37.01 13.77 -10.46
CA LEU A 653 37.02 14.97 -9.62
C LEU A 653 38.45 15.49 -9.47
N SER A 654 38.70 16.76 -9.80
CA SER A 654 40.05 17.32 -9.65
C SER A 654 40.37 17.59 -8.17
N ALA A 655 41.65 17.48 -7.79
CA ALA A 655 42.09 17.87 -6.44
C ALA A 655 41.73 19.33 -6.07
N PRO A 656 41.84 20.33 -6.97
CA PRO A 656 41.27 21.66 -6.75
C PRO A 656 39.77 21.66 -6.41
N ASP A 657 38.94 20.91 -7.15
CA ASP A 657 37.49 20.84 -6.92
C ASP A 657 37.15 20.13 -5.60
N ALA A 658 37.87 19.06 -5.25
CA ALA A 658 37.70 18.37 -3.98
C ALA A 658 37.99 19.29 -2.78
N VAL A 659 39.07 20.08 -2.86
CA VAL A 659 39.39 21.09 -1.84
C VAL A 659 38.33 22.21 -1.82
N GLU A 660 37.83 22.67 -2.97
CA GLU A 660 36.75 23.66 -3.06
C GLU A 660 35.43 23.17 -2.42
N LEU A 661 35.01 21.93 -2.70
CA LEU A 661 33.79 21.36 -2.11
C LEU A 661 33.90 21.25 -0.58
N VAL A 662 35.04 20.78 -0.06
CA VAL A 662 35.31 20.73 1.39
C VAL A 662 35.36 22.13 2.00
N ASP A 663 35.96 23.11 1.32
CA ASP A 663 36.02 24.51 1.74
C ASP A 663 34.62 25.13 1.91
N GLN A 664 33.75 24.92 0.92
CA GLN A 664 32.36 25.39 0.94
C GLN A 664 31.55 24.71 2.07
N LEU A 665 31.66 23.39 2.22
CA LEU A 665 30.94 22.65 3.27
C LEU A 665 31.38 23.05 4.68
N VAL A 666 32.68 23.20 4.92
CA VAL A 666 33.23 23.62 6.22
C VAL A 666 32.81 25.05 6.59
N CYS A 667 32.88 25.99 5.64
CA CYS A 667 32.40 27.37 5.86
C CYS A 667 30.88 27.43 6.12
N ARG A 668 30.09 26.61 5.41
CA ARG A 668 28.64 26.50 5.57
C ARG A 668 28.25 25.94 6.93
N ALA A 669 28.86 24.83 7.33
CA ALA A 669 28.62 24.20 8.62
C ALA A 669 29.00 25.13 9.78
N ALA A 670 30.16 25.80 9.72
CA ALA A 670 30.57 26.77 10.75
C ALA A 670 29.56 27.91 10.92
N THR A 671 29.04 28.46 9.81
CA THR A 671 28.01 29.52 9.83
C THR A 671 26.73 29.05 10.53
N LEU A 672 26.32 27.79 10.32
CA LEU A 672 25.09 27.21 10.87
C LEU A 672 25.03 27.18 12.40
N SER A 673 26.15 26.90 13.07
CA SER A 673 26.18 26.82 14.54
C SER A 673 25.88 28.18 15.19
N HIS A 674 26.40 29.27 14.60
CA HIS A 674 26.09 30.62 15.04
C HIS A 674 24.63 31.00 14.74
N ASP A 675 24.15 30.73 13.53
CA ASP A 675 22.86 31.26 13.06
C ASP A 675 21.63 30.49 13.56
N LEU A 676 21.77 29.19 13.91
CA LEU A 676 20.67 28.37 14.48
C LEU A 676 20.95 27.85 15.90
N GLY A 677 22.04 28.27 16.54
CA GLY A 677 22.48 27.74 17.84
C GLY A 677 22.80 26.24 17.82
N MET A 678 23.01 25.65 16.65
CA MET A 678 23.22 24.20 16.52
C MET A 678 24.56 23.80 17.14
N VAL A 679 24.47 22.88 18.09
CA VAL A 679 25.61 22.11 18.59
C VAL A 679 25.91 20.99 17.57
N ASP A 680 27.18 20.63 17.43
CA ASP A 680 27.65 19.48 16.62
C ASP A 680 27.41 19.57 15.10
N VAL A 681 27.69 20.75 14.51
CA VAL A 681 27.59 20.98 13.05
C VAL A 681 28.79 20.48 12.23
N LEU A 682 29.95 20.33 12.88
CA LEU A 682 31.26 20.08 12.26
C LEU A 682 32.16 19.36 13.29
N GLN A 683 31.82 18.10 13.60
CA GLN A 683 32.64 17.22 14.44
C GLN A 683 33.60 16.42 13.56
N LEU A 684 34.87 16.36 13.94
CA LEU A 684 35.92 15.54 13.33
C LEU A 684 36.83 14.96 14.43
N GLU A 685 37.15 13.67 14.32
CA GLU A 685 38.01 12.91 15.24
C GLU A 685 39.25 12.32 14.52
N GLN A 686 39.16 12.09 13.20
CA GLN A 686 40.18 11.40 12.42
C GLN A 686 41.25 12.36 11.91
N LEU A 687 42.35 12.47 12.66
CA LEU A 687 43.52 13.29 12.29
C LEU A 687 44.12 12.98 10.90
N GLY A 688 43.84 11.80 10.33
CA GLY A 688 44.15 11.47 8.94
C GLY A 688 43.54 12.42 7.90
N PHE A 689 42.48 13.15 8.25
CA PHE A 689 41.94 14.27 7.49
C PHE A 689 43.02 15.30 7.12
N ILE A 690 43.88 15.66 8.08
CA ILE A 690 44.91 16.68 7.89
C ILE A 690 45.89 16.25 6.80
N GLU A 691 46.39 15.02 6.88
CA GLU A 691 47.27 14.47 5.85
C GLU A 691 46.59 14.36 4.48
N THR A 692 45.33 13.93 4.45
CA THR A 692 44.58 13.69 3.20
C THR A 692 44.32 15.01 2.47
N LEU A 693 43.96 16.06 3.19
CA LEU A 693 43.80 17.43 2.67
C LEU A 693 45.14 18.02 2.19
N LEU A 694 46.24 17.82 2.92
CA LEU A 694 47.55 18.30 2.49
C LEU A 694 48.10 17.51 1.27
N LYS A 695 47.78 16.22 1.13
CA LYS A 695 48.13 15.39 -0.05
C LYS A 695 47.48 15.91 -1.34
N LEU A 696 46.25 16.45 -1.28
CA LEU A 696 45.60 17.12 -2.42
C LEU A 696 46.30 18.40 -2.87
N CYS A 697 47.04 19.05 -1.97
CA CYS A 697 47.76 20.29 -2.26
C CYS A 697 49.11 20.04 -2.95
N VAL A 698 49.57 18.79 -3.04
CA VAL A 698 50.86 18.43 -3.67
C VAL A 698 50.77 18.61 -5.19
N TYR A 699 51.75 19.29 -5.76
CA TYR A 699 51.89 19.44 -7.20
C TYR A 699 52.35 18.13 -7.83
N LYS A 700 51.44 17.46 -8.55
CA LYS A 700 51.78 16.39 -9.50
C LYS A 700 52.14 17.03 -10.84
N HIS A 701 53.23 16.59 -11.47
CA HIS A 701 53.52 16.95 -12.86
C HIS A 701 52.62 16.13 -13.79
N PRO A 702 52.17 16.66 -14.95
CA PRO A 702 51.43 15.88 -15.94
C PRO A 702 52.24 14.70 -16.46
N ASP A 703 51.59 13.54 -16.67
CA ASP A 703 52.23 12.30 -17.15
C ASP A 703 52.82 12.41 -18.57
N SER A 704 52.45 13.48 -19.30
CA SER A 704 53.07 13.85 -20.59
C SER A 704 54.49 14.43 -20.44
N ILE A 705 54.94 14.76 -19.23
CA ILE A 705 56.29 15.25 -18.94
C ILE A 705 57.15 14.09 -18.43
N GLN A 706 57.97 13.51 -19.32
CA GLN A 706 58.98 12.54 -18.93
C GLN A 706 60.10 13.23 -18.15
N LEU A 707 60.24 12.89 -16.87
CA LEU A 707 61.34 13.36 -16.04
C LEU A 707 62.67 12.66 -16.39
N PRO A 708 63.85 13.31 -16.22
CA PRO A 708 65.14 12.69 -16.46
C PRO A 708 65.36 11.42 -15.63
N VAL A 709 66.01 10.41 -16.21
CA VAL A 709 66.30 9.14 -15.54
C VAL A 709 67.13 9.40 -14.27
N GLY A 710 66.63 8.99 -13.11
CA GLY A 710 67.25 9.21 -11.80
C GLY A 710 66.88 10.54 -11.12
N TYR A 711 66.10 11.41 -11.74
CA TYR A 711 65.60 12.63 -11.11
C TYR A 711 64.31 12.36 -10.31
N THR A 712 64.39 12.47 -8.98
CA THR A 712 63.20 12.55 -8.11
C THR A 712 62.77 14.02 -8.01
N PRO A 713 61.53 14.39 -8.37
CA PRO A 713 61.06 15.76 -8.24
C PRO A 713 60.96 16.17 -6.77
N PRO A 714 61.27 17.42 -6.41
CA PRO A 714 61.05 17.92 -5.05
C PRO A 714 59.55 17.91 -4.71
N ASN A 715 59.21 17.69 -3.44
CA ASN A 715 57.83 17.74 -2.97
C ASN A 715 57.34 19.20 -2.92
N LEU A 716 56.69 19.64 -4.01
CA LEU A 716 56.15 20.98 -4.18
C LEU A 716 54.66 20.99 -3.88
N ALA A 717 54.15 22.13 -3.38
CA ALA A 717 52.73 22.35 -3.13
C ALA A 717 52.17 23.47 -4.02
N ILE A 718 50.91 23.33 -4.44
CA ILE A 718 50.18 24.35 -5.17
C ILE A 718 49.76 25.44 -4.15
N THR A 719 50.47 26.57 -4.15
CA THR A 719 50.35 27.65 -3.15
C THR A 719 48.92 28.07 -2.84
N GLY A 720 48.05 28.18 -3.86
CA GLY A 720 46.64 28.55 -3.68
C GLY A 720 45.80 27.49 -2.96
N LEU A 721 46.04 26.19 -3.25
CA LEU A 721 45.36 25.10 -2.54
C LEU A 721 45.89 24.96 -1.11
N MET A 722 47.21 25.09 -0.92
CA MET A 722 47.85 25.01 0.38
C MET A 722 47.33 26.09 1.35
N TRP A 723 47.18 27.35 0.90
CA TRP A 723 46.55 28.39 1.71
C TRP A 723 45.07 28.12 2.01
N LYS A 724 44.32 27.55 1.06
CA LYS A 724 42.92 27.13 1.28
C LYS A 724 42.84 26.01 2.33
N ALA A 725 43.71 25.00 2.25
CA ALA A 725 43.82 23.93 3.22
C ALA A 725 44.12 24.45 4.65
N TRP A 726 45.06 25.39 4.81
CA TRP A 726 45.32 25.99 6.12
C TRP A 726 44.11 26.75 6.67
N LEU A 727 43.33 27.44 5.81
CA LEU A 727 42.11 28.13 6.21
C LEU A 727 40.96 27.17 6.55
N ILE A 728 40.87 26.01 5.88
CA ILE A 728 39.94 24.92 6.24
C ILE A 728 40.29 24.35 7.61
N LEU A 729 41.57 23.99 7.80
CA LEU A 729 42.07 23.44 9.06
C LEU A 729 41.88 24.42 10.22
N LEU A 730 42.13 25.72 10.00
CA LEU A 730 41.88 26.76 10.98
C LEU A 730 40.43 26.71 11.48
N VAL A 731 39.44 26.71 10.58
CA VAL A 731 38.03 26.58 10.98
C VAL A 731 37.78 25.26 11.74
N ILE A 732 38.28 24.13 11.27
CA ILE A 732 38.10 22.82 11.92
C ILE A 732 38.66 22.80 13.36
N THR A 733 39.83 23.40 13.60
CA THR A 733 40.45 23.46 14.94
C THR A 733 39.59 24.21 15.96
N ALA A 734 38.80 25.19 15.55
CA ALA A 734 37.93 25.95 16.44
C ALA A 734 36.66 25.19 16.88
N TYR A 735 36.19 24.23 16.06
CA TYR A 735 35.07 23.34 16.42
C TYR A 735 35.54 22.06 17.11
N ASN A 736 36.81 21.67 16.92
CA ASN A 736 37.39 20.41 17.43
C ASN A 736 38.70 20.67 18.23
N PRO A 737 38.66 21.50 19.29
CA PRO A 737 39.87 22.02 19.94
C PRO A 737 40.73 20.95 20.62
N SER A 738 40.11 19.92 21.22
CA SER A 738 40.82 18.84 21.93
C SER A 738 41.57 17.88 21.02
N VAL A 739 41.08 17.65 19.80
CA VAL A 739 41.69 16.68 18.86
C VAL A 739 42.50 17.41 17.79
N PHE A 740 41.83 18.25 17.00
CA PHE A 740 42.48 19.00 15.92
C PHE A 740 43.22 20.22 16.45
N GLY A 741 42.68 20.96 17.41
CA GLY A 741 43.32 22.16 17.97
C GLY A 741 44.66 21.85 18.65
N GLU A 742 44.69 20.88 19.56
CA GLU A 742 45.94 20.44 20.20
C GLU A 742 46.96 19.91 19.17
N THR A 743 46.51 19.05 18.23
CA THR A 743 47.39 18.51 17.17
C THR A 743 47.94 19.60 16.25
N ALA A 744 47.12 20.59 15.90
CA ALA A 744 47.52 21.76 15.12
C ALA A 744 48.61 22.57 15.83
N TRP A 745 48.36 22.90 17.10
CA TRP A 745 49.25 23.69 17.95
C TRP A 745 50.61 23.01 18.15
N GLN A 746 50.63 21.69 18.36
CA GLN A 746 51.87 20.95 18.62
C GLN A 746 52.69 20.64 17.35
N LYS A 747 52.06 20.41 16.20
CA LYS A 747 52.72 19.84 15.01
C LYS A 747 52.84 20.78 13.80
N PHE A 748 52.08 21.87 13.76
CA PHE A 748 51.98 22.72 12.56
C PHE A 748 52.19 24.21 12.90
N PRO A 749 53.45 24.70 12.99
CA PRO A 749 53.76 26.07 13.42
C PRO A 749 53.05 27.17 12.60
N GLY A 750 52.86 26.97 11.30
CA GLY A 750 52.10 27.90 10.46
C GLY A 750 50.61 27.99 10.83
N LEU A 751 50.02 26.89 11.31
CA LEU A 751 48.64 26.84 11.79
C LEU A 751 48.53 27.35 13.24
N GLN A 752 49.53 27.08 14.09
CA GLN A 752 49.68 27.70 15.41
C GLN A 752 49.66 29.24 15.29
N SER A 753 50.50 29.83 14.44
CA SER A 753 50.52 31.29 14.26
C SER A 753 49.24 31.86 13.64
N LEU A 754 48.50 31.08 12.85
CA LEU A 754 47.15 31.46 12.41
C LEU A 754 46.15 31.47 13.57
N MET A 755 46.18 30.46 14.45
CA MET A 755 45.34 30.40 15.66
C MET A 755 45.67 31.55 16.61
N GLU A 756 46.95 31.78 16.92
CA GLU A 756 47.43 32.90 17.75
C GLU A 756 46.95 34.27 17.23
N MET A 757 47.11 34.52 15.93
CA MET A 757 46.67 35.78 15.28
C MET A 757 45.17 36.02 15.40
N VAL A 758 44.34 34.97 15.30
CA VAL A 758 42.88 35.12 15.43
C VAL A 758 42.42 35.19 16.89
N MET A 759 43.06 34.45 17.81
CA MET A 759 42.76 34.50 19.24
C MET A 759 43.15 35.86 19.86
N THR A 760 44.29 36.42 19.45
CA THR A 760 44.79 37.71 19.97
C THR A 760 44.23 38.92 19.21
N ASN A 761 43.68 38.72 18.02
CA ASN A 761 43.32 39.78 17.06
C ASN A 761 44.51 40.70 16.68
N VAL A 762 45.75 40.22 16.85
CA VAL A 762 46.98 40.93 16.46
C VAL A 762 47.48 40.36 15.14
N THR A 763 47.47 41.19 14.09
CA THR A 763 48.13 40.84 12.83
C THR A 763 49.65 40.88 13.03
N MET A 764 50.30 39.72 13.04
CA MET A 764 51.75 39.68 12.95
C MET A 764 52.22 40.32 11.63
N SER A 765 53.32 41.07 11.70
CA SER A 765 53.92 41.67 10.50
C SER A 765 54.31 40.56 9.53
N PRO A 766 53.78 40.53 8.29
CA PRO A 766 53.95 39.40 7.40
C PRO A 766 55.42 39.25 6.99
N GLN A 767 55.98 38.05 7.20
CA GLN A 767 57.13 37.62 6.40
C GLN A 767 56.70 37.60 4.93
N SER A 768 57.63 37.73 3.99
CA SER A 768 57.33 37.88 2.55
C SER A 768 56.48 36.75 1.94
N SER A 769 56.47 35.58 2.57
CA SER A 769 55.62 34.43 2.23
C SER A 769 54.12 34.62 2.50
N TRP A 770 53.72 35.54 3.37
CA TRP A 770 52.32 35.72 3.80
C TRP A 770 51.54 36.75 2.95
N VAL A 771 52.18 37.44 2.01
CA VAL A 771 51.52 38.43 1.12
C VAL A 771 50.30 37.86 0.37
N PRO A 772 50.26 36.60 -0.11
CA PRO A 772 49.06 36.02 -0.72
C PRO A 772 47.84 35.98 0.23
N MET A 773 48.05 35.82 1.54
CA MET A 773 46.96 35.82 2.53
C MET A 773 46.21 37.15 2.55
N LEU A 774 46.90 38.27 2.32
CA LEU A 774 46.32 39.61 2.28
C LEU A 774 45.55 39.88 0.96
N GLN A 775 45.93 39.24 -0.15
CA GLN A 775 45.17 39.32 -1.41
C GLN A 775 43.85 38.53 -1.35
N VAL A 776 43.70 37.58 -0.42
CA VAL A 776 42.45 36.85 -0.12
C VAL A 776 41.52 37.68 0.81
N GLY A 777 41.66 39.01 0.82
CA GLY A 777 41.18 39.94 1.85
C GLY A 777 39.66 40.06 2.10
N GLY A 778 38.82 39.34 1.34
CA GLY A 778 37.40 39.14 1.64
C GLY A 778 37.15 37.81 2.38
N LEU A 779 37.55 36.70 1.76
CA LEU A 779 37.34 35.33 2.28
C LEU A 779 38.04 35.08 3.62
N GLY A 780 39.23 35.66 3.83
CA GLY A 780 39.94 35.56 5.11
C GLY A 780 39.10 36.08 6.28
N LYS A 781 38.45 37.24 6.12
CA LYS A 781 37.64 37.87 7.18
C LYS A 781 36.44 37.02 7.60
N VAL A 782 35.81 36.33 6.66
CA VAL A 782 34.68 35.42 6.97
C VAL A 782 35.15 34.26 7.86
N ARG A 783 36.29 33.65 7.54
CA ARG A 783 36.83 32.48 8.27
C ARG A 783 37.41 32.86 9.63
N VAL A 784 38.06 34.01 9.72
CA VAL A 784 38.45 34.66 10.99
C VAL A 784 37.21 34.84 11.87
N ASN A 785 36.12 35.41 11.33
CA ASN A 785 34.86 35.57 12.08
C ASN A 785 34.26 34.22 12.52
N CYS A 786 34.28 33.17 11.67
CA CYS A 786 33.83 31.83 12.05
C CYS A 786 34.63 31.26 13.22
N PHE A 787 35.97 31.36 13.17
CA PHE A 787 36.88 30.89 14.21
C PHE A 787 36.65 31.63 15.55
N THR A 788 36.64 32.98 15.54
CA THR A 788 36.42 33.78 16.75
C THR A 788 35.04 33.51 17.36
N LYS A 789 34.00 33.32 16.53
CA LYS A 789 32.65 32.94 16.98
C LYS A 789 32.63 31.56 17.65
N ALA A 790 33.28 30.56 17.05
CA ALA A 790 33.32 29.20 17.60
C ALA A 790 34.00 29.16 18.99
N ILE A 791 35.12 29.86 19.17
CA ILE A 791 35.77 30.00 20.49
C ILE A 791 34.87 30.73 21.49
N ALA A 792 34.16 31.80 21.08
CA ALA A 792 33.20 32.47 21.95
C ALA A 792 32.04 31.54 22.38
N THR A 793 31.55 30.68 21.47
CA THR A 793 30.57 29.63 21.81
C THR A 793 31.14 28.59 22.77
N TRP A 794 32.44 28.26 22.67
CA TRP A 794 33.10 27.28 23.56
C TRP A 794 33.25 27.82 24.99
N HIS A 795 33.80 29.02 25.18
CA HIS A 795 33.84 29.67 26.50
C HIS A 795 32.43 29.94 27.08
N GLY A 796 31.43 30.16 26.23
CA GLY A 796 30.02 30.23 26.63
C GLY A 796 29.47 28.94 27.24
N ARG A 797 30.07 27.78 26.98
CA ARG A 797 29.74 26.49 27.63
C ARG A 797 30.51 26.33 28.95
N GLU A 798 31.80 26.65 28.98
CA GLU A 798 32.61 26.58 30.22
C GLU A 798 32.09 27.52 31.32
N SER A 799 31.58 28.69 30.94
CA SER A 799 31.03 29.70 31.86
C SER A 799 29.64 29.36 32.43
N ASN A 800 29.06 28.21 32.09
CA ASN A 800 27.81 27.72 32.67
C ASN A 800 27.91 26.24 33.06
N PRO A 801 28.76 25.88 34.05
CA PRO A 801 28.75 24.55 34.61
C PRO A 801 27.41 24.33 35.34
N ARG A 802 26.72 23.23 35.01
CA ARG A 802 25.60 22.79 35.87
C ARG A 802 26.18 22.50 37.25
N PRO A 803 25.57 22.96 38.36
CA PRO A 803 26.00 22.51 39.68
C PRO A 803 25.81 20.99 39.75
N PRO A 804 26.77 20.24 40.34
CA PRO A 804 26.52 18.84 40.66
C PRO A 804 25.46 18.77 41.76
N ASP A 805 24.47 17.89 41.61
CA ASP A 805 23.51 17.59 42.66
C ASP A 805 24.25 16.93 43.84
N LEU A 806 24.50 17.72 44.89
CA LEU A 806 25.06 17.29 46.16
C LEU A 806 24.03 17.54 47.25
N GLU A 807 23.26 16.50 47.59
CA GLU A 807 22.51 16.50 48.84
C GLU A 807 23.47 16.53 50.04
N SER A 808 23.00 17.12 51.12
CA SER A 808 23.79 17.58 52.27
C SER A 808 24.42 16.47 53.10
N ASP A 809 25.55 16.78 53.75
CA ASP A 809 25.55 16.70 55.22
C ASP A 809 26.56 17.62 55.97
N ALA A 810 26.23 17.88 57.24
CA ALA A 810 27.09 18.30 58.37
C ALA A 810 28.06 19.53 58.28
N LEU A 811 27.57 20.69 58.73
CA LEU A 811 28.12 21.53 59.82
C LEU A 811 29.67 21.68 60.03
N THR A 812 30.21 22.90 59.85
CA THR A 812 30.79 23.74 60.95
C THR A 812 31.20 25.16 60.48
N THR A 813 31.48 26.08 61.42
CA THR A 813 31.69 27.52 61.19
C THR A 813 33.18 27.95 61.06
N PRO A 814 33.47 29.11 60.43
CA PRO A 814 34.84 29.54 60.05
C PRO A 814 35.56 30.36 61.14
N PRO A 815 36.87 30.69 60.97
CA PRO A 815 37.18 32.06 60.50
C PRO A 815 38.54 32.31 59.76
N ARG A 816 38.59 33.46 59.05
CA ARG A 816 39.76 34.36 58.80
C ARG A 816 40.82 34.04 57.72
N CYS A 817 40.76 34.86 56.66
CA CYS A 817 41.89 35.48 55.92
C CYS A 817 42.81 36.30 56.87
N PRO A 818 44.03 36.71 56.47
CA PRO A 818 44.29 37.55 55.29
C PRO A 818 44.42 36.80 53.95
#